data_AF-A0A1A8IHX7-F1
#
_entry.id   AF-A0A1A8IHX7-F1
#
_cell.length_a   1.000
_cell.length_b   1.000
_cell.length_c   1.000
_cell.angle_alpha   90.00
_cell.angle_beta   90.00
_cell.angle_gamma   90.00
#
_symmetry.space_group_name_H-M   'P 1'
#
loop_
_entity.id
_entity.type
_entity.pdbx_description
1 polymer ?
#
loop_
_entity_poly.entity_id
_entity_poly.type
_entity_poly.pdbx_seq_one_letter_code
_entity_poly.pdbx_strand_id
1 'polypeptide(L)'
;MGVLIAKRQGLGLLRALLVLLGVSVLCSVALGTRKGHASLDHRSHRHRHPGHLSLHRHRQRAGKEGQVLHRSKRGWVWNQFFVIEEYTGPDPVLVGRLHSDVDKGDGTIKYILSGEGAGTIFVIDDKTGNIHATKTLDREERAEYTLTAQAVARNTNEPLEPPSEFIVKVQDINDNPPEFLHGPYYAMVPEMSNVGTSVMQVTATDADDPTYGNSARLVYSILQGQPYFSVEPQTGIIRTALPNMDREARQEYDVVIQAKDMGGHMGGLSGTTEVKITLTDVNDNPPKFPQSVYSMSVSEDKVPGEEVGRLKAKDPDLGDNGLVNYRLIDGDGMNMFEISTNSETREAVVKLKKQVDFETKRSYTLKVEGSNPHIDSRFLAWGPYKDEATIKISVEDADEPPVFVAPSYTFEVEENVPQGTPVGRVHAKDTDVANNPVRYLIPRYTDVDQFFSISEDGLITTNRPLDRETQPWHNISVSATEIGGHHQDTKVRVNIKVKDVNDNPPEFASDNEVFMCETVTPGKLIQSVSAVDKDEMAHRQHFTFSLAPEVAHNQNFTLKDNRDGTASIYVLRKGFNRLTQDVYFLPIEINDNGFPSMSSTNTLTIKVCSCDSEDKIGSCHMAPHVLPAGLSTGALIAILACIVILLAIVVLFVALRRQKKEPLILFEEEDIRENIITYDDEGGGEEDTEAFDIATLQNPDGANGFLPRKDIKPELQFPIRPGLGRPAANSIDVDDFIKTRIAEADSDPTAPPYDSIQIYGYEGRGSLAGSLSSLESVTTESDLDYDYLQSWGPRFRKLADLYGTKDCSIHDADDDEDS
;
A
#
# COMPACT_ATOMS: atom_id res chain seq x y z
N MET A 1 -3.22 -35.82 -55.01
CA MET A 1 -2.81 -34.48 -55.51
C MET A 1 -1.80 -33.88 -54.52
N GLY A 2 -0.91 -32.98 -54.97
CA GLY A 2 0.21 -32.49 -54.14
C GLY A 2 -0.24 -31.72 -52.88
N VAL A 3 0.49 -31.67 -51.76
CA VAL A 3 1.96 -31.71 -51.53
C VAL A 3 2.68 -30.46 -52.05
N LEU A 4 3.09 -29.58 -51.14
CA LEU A 4 4.52 -29.25 -50.96
C LEU A 4 4.80 -28.76 -49.52
N ILE A 5 6.07 -28.81 -49.10
CA ILE A 5 6.52 -28.59 -47.71
C ILE A 5 7.85 -27.80 -47.70
N ALA A 6 8.00 -26.93 -46.69
CA ALA A 6 9.24 -26.40 -46.09
C ALA A 6 10.16 -25.38 -46.80
N LYS A 7 10.58 -24.39 -45.98
CA LYS A 7 11.94 -23.88 -45.72
C LYS A 7 12.91 -23.62 -46.91
N ARG A 8 13.50 -22.41 -46.92
CA ARG A 8 14.83 -22.21 -46.30
C ARG A 8 15.17 -20.74 -45.97
N GLN A 9 16.23 -20.56 -45.18
CA GLN A 9 16.80 -19.29 -44.72
C GLN A 9 18.09 -18.95 -45.48
N GLY A 10 18.50 -17.67 -45.40
CA GLY A 10 19.90 -17.24 -45.48
C GLY A 10 20.45 -16.97 -46.90
N LEU A 11 21.62 -16.34 -47.05
CA LEU A 11 22.49 -15.68 -46.06
C LEU A 11 23.50 -14.76 -46.80
N GLY A 12 23.97 -13.67 -46.17
CA GLY A 12 25.13 -12.87 -46.66
C GLY A 12 25.01 -11.39 -46.28
N LEU A 13 25.86 -10.78 -45.43
CA LEU A 13 27.33 -10.55 -45.48
C LEU A 13 27.76 -9.52 -46.56
N LEU A 14 28.70 -8.58 -46.31
CA LEU A 14 29.34 -8.10 -45.06
C LEU A 14 30.22 -6.85 -45.39
N ARG A 15 30.30 -5.85 -44.48
CA ARG A 15 31.50 -5.04 -44.14
C ARG A 15 31.11 -3.96 -43.10
N ALA A 16 31.67 -3.81 -41.89
CA ALA A 16 32.98 -4.17 -41.29
C ALA A 16 34.20 -3.47 -41.94
N LEU A 17 35.18 -2.91 -41.21
CA LEU A 17 35.48 -2.75 -39.76
C LEU A 17 36.36 -1.45 -39.64
N LEU A 18 36.23 -0.56 -38.64
CA LEU A 18 37.01 -0.46 -37.37
C LEU A 18 38.50 -0.03 -37.52
N VAL A 19 39.15 0.38 -36.41
CA VAL A 19 40.62 0.62 -36.17
C VAL A 19 41.09 2.09 -36.16
N LEU A 20 41.91 2.61 -35.20
CA LEU A 20 42.27 2.27 -33.80
C LEU A 20 43.11 3.43 -33.12
N LEU A 21 43.14 3.46 -31.78
CA LEU A 21 44.28 3.80 -30.86
C LEU A 21 44.86 5.24 -30.67
N GLY A 22 45.45 5.43 -29.47
CA GLY A 22 46.42 6.49 -29.08
C GLY A 22 45.79 7.69 -28.32
N VAL A 23 45.95 7.93 -27.01
CA VAL A 23 46.82 7.45 -25.90
C VAL A 23 48.24 8.06 -25.82
N SER A 24 48.32 9.11 -24.99
CA SER A 24 49.40 9.54 -24.04
C SER A 24 50.72 10.24 -24.49
N VAL A 25 51.38 10.84 -23.47
CA VAL A 25 52.78 11.38 -23.39
C VAL A 25 53.07 12.84 -23.83
N LEU A 26 52.95 13.76 -22.84
CA LEU A 26 53.97 14.71 -22.30
C LEU A 26 54.77 15.73 -23.16
N CYS A 27 55.09 16.84 -22.47
CA CYS A 27 56.33 17.66 -22.50
C CYS A 27 56.48 18.98 -23.33
N SER A 28 56.19 20.10 -22.64
CA SER A 28 57.18 21.08 -22.10
C SER A 28 57.82 22.20 -22.95
N VAL A 29 58.27 23.24 -22.20
CA VAL A 29 59.11 24.43 -22.57
C VAL A 29 58.37 25.44 -23.49
N ALA A 30 58.48 26.78 -23.39
CA ALA A 30 59.44 27.72 -22.78
C ALA A 30 58.73 29.09 -22.47
N LEU A 31 59.23 30.09 -21.71
CA LEU A 31 60.26 30.25 -20.67
C LEU A 31 60.05 31.64 -19.99
N GLY A 32 60.35 31.84 -18.69
CA GLY A 32 60.13 33.15 -18.02
C GLY A 32 60.71 33.33 -16.61
N THR A 33 62.03 33.26 -16.44
CA THR A 33 62.77 33.48 -15.15
C THR A 33 62.75 34.97 -14.72
N ARG A 34 63.10 35.46 -13.51
CA ARG A 34 64.00 35.08 -12.35
C ARG A 34 63.70 36.15 -11.23
N LYS A 35 63.93 36.09 -9.90
CA LYS A 35 64.67 35.32 -8.86
C LYS A 35 63.78 35.29 -7.57
N GLY A 36 64.11 34.73 -6.40
CA GLY A 36 65.18 33.78 -6.00
C GLY A 36 65.69 33.97 -4.54
N HIS A 37 65.82 32.84 -3.81
CA HIS A 37 66.51 32.61 -2.52
C HIS A 37 65.92 33.12 -1.17
N ALA A 38 65.77 32.16 -0.25
CA ALA A 38 65.90 32.32 1.22
C ALA A 38 67.40 32.32 1.61
N SER A 39 67.86 32.63 2.84
CA SER A 39 67.33 32.18 4.15
C SER A 39 68.07 32.80 5.35
N LEU A 40 67.61 32.47 6.57
CA LEU A 40 68.36 32.32 7.84
C LEU A 40 69.02 33.54 8.53
N ASP A 41 68.34 33.98 9.61
CA ASP A 41 68.77 33.76 11.02
C ASP A 41 69.57 34.82 11.82
N HIS A 42 69.42 34.66 13.14
CA HIS A 42 70.19 35.11 14.31
C HIS A 42 69.96 36.48 14.96
N ARG A 43 69.67 36.40 16.27
CA ARG A 43 69.60 37.50 17.25
C ARG A 43 71.00 37.94 17.68
N SER A 44 71.15 39.21 18.07
CA SER A 44 71.66 39.54 19.42
C SER A 44 71.33 40.99 19.83
N HIS A 45 71.40 41.29 21.13
CA HIS A 45 71.13 42.61 21.71
C HIS A 45 72.40 43.48 21.80
N ARG A 46 72.28 44.82 21.91
CA ARG A 46 72.54 45.55 23.19
C ARG A 46 72.37 47.09 23.17
N HIS A 47 71.76 47.57 24.26
CA HIS A 47 72.07 48.77 25.07
C HIS A 47 71.86 50.24 24.61
N ARG A 48 71.04 50.91 25.46
CA ARG A 48 71.27 52.20 26.17
C ARG A 48 71.12 53.56 25.44
N HIS A 49 70.11 54.32 25.90
CA HIS A 49 70.19 55.65 26.55
C HIS A 49 71.57 56.35 26.61
N PRO A 50 71.64 57.69 26.46
CA PRO A 50 70.92 58.64 27.34
C PRO A 50 70.35 59.91 26.67
N GLY A 51 69.70 60.78 27.46
CA GLY A 51 69.28 62.12 27.04
C GLY A 51 68.21 62.76 27.94
N HIS A 52 68.63 63.45 29.01
CA HIS A 52 67.73 64.14 29.95
C HIS A 52 67.92 65.66 29.82
N LEU A 53 66.83 66.43 29.70
CA LEU A 53 66.86 67.89 29.85
C LEU A 53 65.50 68.43 30.29
N SER A 54 65.47 69.11 31.43
CA SER A 54 64.29 69.77 31.97
C SER A 54 64.27 71.26 31.59
N LEU A 55 63.09 71.87 31.64
CA LEU A 55 62.95 73.31 31.44
C LEU A 55 61.92 73.90 32.42
N HIS A 56 62.31 74.00 33.69
CA HIS A 56 61.59 74.85 34.64
C HIS A 56 61.59 76.29 34.14
N ARG A 57 60.42 76.93 34.13
CA ARG A 57 60.31 78.38 34.01
C ARG A 57 59.40 78.96 35.09
N HIS A 58 59.98 79.18 36.27
CA HIS A 58 59.37 80.06 37.26
C HIS A 58 59.07 81.42 36.62
N ARG A 59 57.85 81.92 36.81
CA ARG A 59 57.55 83.36 36.69
C ARG A 59 56.81 83.80 37.95
N GLN A 60 57.09 85.02 38.39
CA GLN A 60 56.87 85.45 39.78
C GLN A 60 55.39 85.50 40.18
N ARG A 61 55.12 85.25 41.46
CA ARG A 61 53.90 85.73 42.12
C ARG A 61 53.87 87.26 42.06
N ALA A 62 52.76 87.83 41.59
CA ALA A 62 52.33 89.17 41.92
C ALA A 62 50.89 89.05 42.45
N GLY A 63 50.62 89.66 43.61
CA GLY A 63 49.35 89.44 44.30
C GLY A 63 48.19 90.24 43.69
N LYS A 64 47.02 89.60 43.62
CA LYS A 64 45.73 90.27 43.79
C LYS A 64 44.87 89.41 44.70
N GLU A 65 44.45 89.98 45.82
CA GLU A 65 43.41 89.43 46.67
C GLU A 65 42.03 89.75 46.07
N GLY A 66 40.98 89.08 46.54
CA GLY A 66 39.61 89.54 46.33
C GLY A 66 38.98 89.22 44.98
N GLN A 67 38.82 87.93 44.66
CA GLN A 67 37.68 87.52 43.82
C GLN A 67 37.09 86.20 44.34
N VAL A 68 36.00 86.30 45.11
CA VAL A 68 35.24 85.14 45.57
C VAL A 68 34.50 84.56 44.37
N LEU A 69 34.94 83.39 43.90
CA LEU A 69 34.20 82.61 42.93
C LEU A 69 32.96 82.04 43.62
N HIS A 70 31.83 82.72 43.47
CA HIS A 70 30.55 82.25 43.96
C HIS A 70 30.13 81.00 43.17
N ARG A 71 30.46 79.82 43.70
CA ARG A 71 29.85 78.56 43.26
C ARG A 71 28.34 78.70 43.52
N SER A 72 27.53 78.60 42.48
CA SER A 72 26.09 78.43 42.65
C SER A 72 25.83 77.20 43.52
N LYS A 73 24.84 77.25 44.42
CA LYS A 73 24.34 76.05 45.10
C LYS A 73 24.01 75.02 44.01
N ARG A 74 24.46 73.77 44.18
CA ARG A 74 23.89 72.66 43.41
C ARG A 74 22.45 72.47 43.92
N GLY A 75 21.48 72.52 43.02
CA GLY A 75 20.10 72.19 43.37
C GLY A 75 19.96 70.70 43.72
N TRP A 76 18.99 70.38 44.57
CA TRP A 76 18.53 69.01 44.73
C TRP A 76 17.64 68.65 43.54
N VAL A 77 17.83 67.46 42.97
CA VAL A 77 17.16 67.01 41.73
C VAL A 77 16.38 65.73 42.06
N TRP A 78 15.34 65.89 42.88
CA TRP A 78 14.37 64.83 43.20
C TRP A 78 13.27 64.82 42.14
N ASN A 79 13.59 64.31 40.95
CA ASN A 79 12.70 64.38 39.79
C ASN A 79 11.68 63.23 39.71
N GLN A 80 11.47 62.48 40.79
CA GLN A 80 10.51 61.37 40.83
C GLN A 80 9.76 61.33 42.18
N PHE A 81 8.42 61.34 42.11
CA PHE A 81 7.55 60.89 43.19
C PHE A 81 6.89 59.56 42.81
N PHE A 82 6.36 58.85 43.80
CA PHE A 82 5.69 57.57 43.63
C PHE A 82 4.29 57.61 44.23
N VAL A 83 3.31 57.00 43.56
CA VAL A 83 1.92 56.86 44.03
C VAL A 83 1.47 55.44 43.74
N ILE A 84 0.96 54.74 44.74
CA ILE A 84 0.39 53.41 44.58
C ILE A 84 -0.96 53.52 43.86
N GLU A 85 -1.21 52.62 42.93
CA GLU A 85 -2.47 52.57 42.17
C GLU A 85 -3.67 52.03 42.96
N GLU A 86 -4.86 52.11 42.36
CA GLU A 86 -6.14 51.64 42.92
C GLU A 86 -6.38 51.96 44.41
N TYR A 87 -5.86 53.09 44.87
CA TYR A 87 -6.02 53.55 46.23
C TYR A 87 -7.46 54.04 46.49
N THR A 88 -8.29 53.13 47.02
CA THR A 88 -9.72 53.34 47.29
C THR A 88 -10.04 54.16 48.55
N GLY A 89 -9.14 55.06 48.97
CA GLY A 89 -9.36 55.94 50.12
C GLY A 89 -10.29 57.13 49.84
N PRO A 90 -11.05 57.63 50.85
CA PRO A 90 -11.91 58.81 50.70
C PRO A 90 -11.14 60.13 50.74
N ASP A 91 -9.93 60.13 51.29
CA ASP A 91 -9.03 61.28 51.40
C ASP A 91 -7.98 61.24 50.27
N PRO A 92 -7.63 62.39 49.65
CA PRO A 92 -6.73 62.42 48.49
C PRO A 92 -5.27 62.15 48.91
N VAL A 93 -4.60 61.26 48.18
CA VAL A 93 -3.27 60.73 48.54
C VAL A 93 -2.19 61.80 48.42
N LEU A 94 -1.44 62.08 49.48
CA LEU A 94 -0.28 62.97 49.44
C LEU A 94 0.86 62.33 48.60
N VAL A 95 1.06 62.82 47.39
CA VAL A 95 2.10 62.38 46.44
C VAL A 95 3.48 62.89 46.85
N GLY A 96 3.53 64.09 47.41
CA GLY A 96 4.77 64.76 47.77
C GLY A 96 4.54 66.22 48.13
N ARG A 97 5.63 66.94 48.39
CA ARG A 97 5.60 68.36 48.74
C ARG A 97 6.72 69.12 48.04
N LEU A 98 6.34 70.19 47.35
CA LEU A 98 7.26 71.18 46.80
C LEU A 98 7.59 72.25 47.85
N HIS A 99 8.82 72.74 47.84
CA HIS A 99 9.28 73.82 48.70
C HIS A 99 10.50 74.52 48.07
N SER A 100 10.53 75.86 48.10
CA SER A 100 11.70 76.67 47.72
C SER A 100 12.33 77.26 48.99
N ASP A 101 13.66 77.39 49.04
CA ASP A 101 14.35 78.03 50.17
C ASP A 101 14.21 79.57 50.20
N VAL A 102 13.48 80.14 49.23
CA VAL A 102 12.99 81.52 49.23
C VAL A 102 11.68 81.65 50.05
N ASP A 103 10.94 80.55 50.26
CA ASP A 103 9.67 80.54 51.00
C ASP A 103 9.89 80.64 52.52
N LYS A 104 9.44 81.77 53.09
CA LYS A 104 9.58 82.08 54.52
C LYS A 104 8.39 81.59 55.35
N GLY A 105 7.40 80.94 54.74
CA GLY A 105 6.13 80.57 55.39
C GLY A 105 5.23 81.78 55.72
N ASP A 106 5.54 82.97 55.19
CA ASP A 106 4.74 84.19 55.35
C ASP A 106 3.58 84.28 54.33
N GLY A 107 3.45 83.30 53.43
CA GLY A 107 2.44 83.23 52.39
C GLY A 107 2.69 84.13 51.18
N THR A 108 3.85 84.79 51.07
CA THR A 108 4.18 85.64 49.92
C THR A 108 4.43 84.86 48.62
N ILE A 109 4.83 83.58 48.74
CA ILE A 109 4.99 82.66 47.61
C ILE A 109 3.68 81.91 47.33
N LYS A 110 3.48 81.57 46.06
CA LYS A 110 2.46 80.64 45.58
C LYS A 110 3.11 79.52 44.77
N TYR A 111 2.75 78.28 45.07
CA TYR A 111 3.15 77.13 44.26
C TYR A 111 2.13 76.87 43.15
N ILE A 112 2.61 76.56 41.95
CA ILE A 112 1.80 76.23 40.77
C ILE A 112 2.30 74.90 40.19
N LEU A 113 1.35 74.06 39.77
CA LEU A 113 1.59 72.80 39.10
C LEU A 113 1.01 72.87 37.67
N SER A 114 1.74 72.32 36.71
CA SER A 114 1.39 72.26 35.30
C SER A 114 1.90 70.95 34.68
N GLY A 115 1.48 70.62 33.46
CA GLY A 115 1.79 69.33 32.83
C GLY A 115 0.64 68.33 32.93
N GLU A 116 0.97 67.04 32.92
CA GLU A 116 0.02 65.96 32.68
C GLU A 116 -0.81 65.62 33.92
N GLY A 117 -2.15 65.71 33.82
CA GLY A 117 -3.05 65.52 34.97
C GLY A 117 -3.05 66.66 35.99
N ALA A 118 -2.28 67.74 35.77
CA ALA A 118 -2.25 68.88 36.68
C ALA A 118 -3.63 69.56 36.81
N GLY A 119 -4.11 69.70 38.04
CA GLY A 119 -5.41 70.29 38.36
C GLY A 119 -6.64 69.38 38.15
N THR A 120 -6.46 68.13 37.70
CA THR A 120 -7.56 67.18 37.45
C THR A 120 -7.33 65.79 38.05
N ILE A 121 -6.06 65.37 38.13
CA ILE A 121 -5.57 64.16 38.79
C ILE A 121 -4.69 64.58 39.97
N PHE A 122 -3.73 65.47 39.73
CA PHE A 122 -2.79 65.98 40.73
C PHE A 122 -3.13 67.43 41.09
N VAL A 123 -3.51 67.67 42.33
CA VAL A 123 -3.90 68.99 42.85
C VAL A 123 -2.89 69.46 43.88
N ILE A 124 -2.32 70.65 43.66
CA ILE A 124 -1.38 71.28 44.59
C ILE A 124 -2.08 72.31 45.50
N ASP A 125 -1.77 72.27 46.80
CA ASP A 125 -2.07 73.36 47.72
C ASP A 125 -1.14 74.54 47.44
N ASP A 126 -1.72 75.64 46.99
CA ASP A 126 -1.00 76.84 46.56
C ASP A 126 -0.24 77.58 47.68
N LYS A 127 -0.43 77.20 48.96
CA LYS A 127 0.28 77.73 50.13
C LYS A 127 1.28 76.74 50.72
N THR A 128 0.91 75.47 50.90
CA THR A 128 1.81 74.50 51.56
C THR A 128 2.77 73.84 50.58
N GLY A 129 2.45 73.79 49.28
CA GLY A 129 3.20 73.06 48.27
C GLY A 129 2.91 71.55 48.25
N ASN A 130 1.98 71.05 49.07
CA ASN A 130 1.57 69.65 49.08
C ASN A 130 0.80 69.30 47.78
N ILE A 131 1.26 68.27 47.07
CA ILE A 131 0.59 67.70 45.89
C ILE A 131 -0.19 66.47 46.34
N HIS A 132 -1.47 66.41 46.00
CA HIS A 132 -2.32 65.24 46.26
C HIS A 132 -2.90 64.66 44.97
N ALA A 133 -3.00 63.33 44.88
CA ALA A 133 -3.78 62.64 43.87
C ALA A 133 -5.25 62.62 44.32
N THR A 134 -6.15 63.15 43.48
CA THR A 134 -7.59 63.30 43.78
C THR A 134 -8.47 62.31 43.00
N LYS A 135 -7.85 61.27 42.44
CA LYS A 135 -8.48 60.13 41.75
C LYS A 135 -7.68 58.86 42.05
N THR A 136 -8.28 57.70 41.81
CA THR A 136 -7.49 56.48 41.56
C THR A 136 -6.59 56.66 40.34
N LEU A 137 -5.51 55.90 40.31
CA LEU A 137 -4.60 55.74 39.20
C LEU A 137 -4.59 54.26 38.82
N ASP A 138 -4.22 53.99 37.59
CA ASP A 138 -4.17 52.70 36.91
C ASP A 138 -2.88 52.73 36.07
N ARG A 139 -1.97 51.78 36.31
CA ARG A 139 -0.62 51.74 35.72
C ARG A 139 -0.66 51.16 34.30
N GLU A 140 -1.61 50.28 34.02
CA GLU A 140 -1.86 49.65 32.71
C GLU A 140 -2.43 50.67 31.71
N GLU A 141 -3.31 51.58 32.15
CA GLU A 141 -3.66 52.80 31.42
C GLU A 141 -2.43 53.73 31.37
N ARG A 142 -1.77 54.00 32.52
CA ARG A 142 -0.70 55.00 32.57
C ARG A 142 0.31 54.90 33.73
N ALA A 143 1.39 54.17 33.49
CA ALA A 143 2.53 54.02 34.42
C ALA A 143 3.26 55.30 34.87
N GLU A 144 3.30 56.39 34.07
CA GLU A 144 3.91 57.66 34.52
C GLU A 144 3.32 58.95 33.92
N TYR A 145 3.45 60.04 34.70
CA TYR A 145 2.96 61.39 34.39
C TYR A 145 4.07 62.43 34.52
N THR A 146 4.27 63.26 33.50
CA THR A 146 5.28 64.34 33.53
C THR A 146 4.66 65.65 33.98
N LEU A 147 5.20 66.23 35.04
CA LEU A 147 4.70 67.43 35.70
C LEU A 147 5.78 68.51 35.82
N THR A 148 5.37 69.76 35.72
CA THR A 148 6.24 70.93 35.87
C THR A 148 5.75 71.81 37.03
N ALA A 149 6.60 71.90 38.05
CA ALA A 149 6.47 72.77 39.20
C ALA A 149 6.96 74.20 38.89
N GLN A 150 6.32 75.20 39.48
CA GLN A 150 6.91 76.54 39.58
C GLN A 150 6.49 77.26 40.87
N ALA A 151 7.44 77.96 41.50
CA ALA A 151 7.19 78.90 42.60
C ALA A 151 7.13 80.33 42.04
N VAL A 152 6.04 81.04 42.33
CA VAL A 152 5.79 82.43 41.86
C VAL A 152 5.44 83.35 43.02
N ALA A 153 5.64 84.66 42.85
CA ALA A 153 5.19 85.65 43.82
C ALA A 153 3.65 85.76 43.81
N ARG A 154 2.98 85.56 44.95
CA ARG A 154 1.51 85.44 45.04
C ARG A 154 0.74 86.63 44.49
N ASN A 155 1.32 87.82 44.53
CA ASN A 155 0.66 89.08 44.12
C ASN A 155 0.92 89.49 42.67
N THR A 156 2.01 89.03 42.04
CA THR A 156 2.39 89.42 40.67
C THR A 156 2.42 88.23 39.69
N ASN A 157 2.43 87.00 40.20
CA ASN A 157 2.70 85.75 39.48
C ASN A 157 4.05 85.73 38.74
N GLU A 158 5.00 86.59 39.14
CA GLU A 158 6.36 86.57 38.61
C GLU A 158 7.10 85.32 39.13
N PRO A 159 7.82 84.58 38.27
CA PRO A 159 8.66 83.46 38.69
C PRO A 159 9.70 83.88 39.72
N LEU A 160 9.68 83.21 40.88
CA LEU A 160 10.72 83.32 41.90
C LEU A 160 11.79 82.24 41.71
N GLU A 161 11.41 81.10 41.14
CA GLU A 161 12.27 79.99 40.77
C GLU A 161 12.10 79.65 39.27
N PRO A 162 13.10 79.05 38.62
CA PRO A 162 12.91 78.40 37.33
C PRO A 162 11.86 77.27 37.44
N PRO A 163 11.13 76.95 36.36
CA PRO A 163 10.26 75.79 36.34
C PRO A 163 11.09 74.51 36.50
N SER A 164 10.61 73.56 37.30
CA SER A 164 11.27 72.28 37.57
C SER A 164 10.37 71.13 37.12
N GLU A 165 10.87 70.32 36.20
CA GLU A 165 10.20 69.12 35.70
C GLU A 165 10.47 67.93 36.63
N PHE A 166 9.43 67.15 36.91
CA PHE A 166 9.48 65.93 37.69
C PHE A 166 8.43 64.93 37.17
N ILE A 167 8.66 63.66 37.41
CA ILE A 167 7.76 62.56 37.02
C ILE A 167 7.03 62.06 38.26
N VAL A 168 5.75 61.74 38.13
CA VAL A 168 5.03 60.88 39.09
C VAL A 168 4.94 59.51 38.46
N LYS A 169 5.60 58.52 39.07
CA LYS A 169 5.49 57.12 38.69
C LYS A 169 4.39 56.45 39.50
N VAL A 170 3.55 55.70 38.80
CA VAL A 170 2.58 54.81 39.44
C VAL A 170 3.33 53.57 39.96
N GLN A 171 3.02 53.13 41.17
CA GLN A 171 3.54 51.90 41.76
C GLN A 171 2.51 50.79 41.62
N ASP A 172 3.00 49.74 41.00
CA ASP A 172 2.34 48.48 40.64
C ASP A 172 1.73 47.74 41.86
N ILE A 173 0.49 47.28 41.68
CA ILE A 173 -0.19 46.27 42.51
C ILE A 173 -0.45 45.05 41.62
N ASN A 174 -0.29 43.84 42.18
CA ASN A 174 -0.62 42.61 41.47
C ASN A 174 -2.16 42.40 41.43
N ASP A 175 -2.89 43.08 40.54
CA ASP A 175 -4.35 42.99 40.42
C ASP A 175 -4.86 42.35 39.11
N ASN A 176 -4.04 42.26 38.07
CA ASN A 176 -4.40 41.53 36.84
C ASN A 176 -4.00 40.04 36.95
N PRO A 177 -4.91 39.10 36.66
CA PRO A 177 -4.56 37.69 36.63
C PRO A 177 -3.85 37.29 35.31
N PRO A 178 -2.94 36.30 35.32
CA PRO A 178 -2.34 35.76 34.10
C PRO A 178 -3.38 35.27 33.08
N GLU A 179 -3.31 35.72 31.82
CA GLU A 179 -4.19 35.27 30.73
C GLU A 179 -3.42 34.44 29.69
N PHE A 180 -4.01 33.33 29.23
CA PHE A 180 -3.42 32.52 28.15
C PHE A 180 -3.77 33.09 26.77
N LEU A 181 -2.76 33.29 25.93
CA LEU A 181 -2.91 33.93 24.61
C LEU A 181 -3.87 33.19 23.67
N HIS A 182 -4.02 31.88 23.84
CA HIS A 182 -4.89 31.00 23.05
C HIS A 182 -5.60 29.99 23.97
N GLY A 183 -6.74 29.45 23.51
CA GLY A 183 -7.43 28.35 24.19
C GLY A 183 -8.70 27.92 23.45
N PRO A 184 -9.09 26.63 23.49
CA PRO A 184 -8.31 25.49 24.01
C PRO A 184 -7.12 25.14 23.09
N TYR A 185 -6.09 24.52 23.65
CA TYR A 185 -4.94 24.02 22.89
C TYR A 185 -5.14 22.55 22.47
N TYR A 186 -4.58 22.20 21.31
CA TYR A 186 -4.52 20.82 20.81
C TYR A 186 -3.07 20.47 20.47
N ALA A 187 -2.63 19.28 20.89
CA ALA A 187 -1.29 18.78 20.62
C ALA A 187 -1.29 17.29 20.29
N MET A 188 -0.28 16.86 19.54
CA MET A 188 -0.12 15.49 19.07
C MET A 188 1.30 15.02 19.38
N VAL A 189 1.44 13.82 19.96
CA VAL A 189 2.75 13.23 20.29
C VAL A 189 2.74 11.74 19.96
N PRO A 190 3.81 11.17 19.38
CA PRO A 190 3.91 9.73 19.17
C PRO A 190 3.81 8.95 20.47
N GLU A 191 3.09 7.84 20.44
CA GLU A 191 3.15 6.86 21.52
C GLU A 191 4.53 6.19 21.63
N MET A 192 4.75 5.47 22.74
CA MET A 192 6.05 4.93 23.12
C MET A 192 7.20 5.98 23.09
N SER A 193 6.86 7.27 23.17
CA SER A 193 7.82 8.38 23.24
C SER A 193 8.64 8.32 24.54
N ASN A 194 9.94 8.58 24.41
CA ASN A 194 10.84 8.71 25.57
C ASN A 194 10.34 9.81 26.53
N VAL A 195 10.58 9.62 27.82
CA VAL A 195 10.32 10.64 28.86
C VAL A 195 11.14 11.90 28.57
N GLY A 196 10.52 13.08 28.71
CA GLY A 196 11.11 14.38 28.41
C GLY A 196 10.89 14.88 26.97
N THR A 197 10.25 14.08 26.11
CA THR A 197 9.84 14.47 24.75
C THR A 197 8.93 15.70 24.84
N SER A 198 9.26 16.75 24.08
CA SER A 198 8.51 18.01 24.03
C SER A 198 7.22 17.82 23.23
N VAL A 199 6.09 18.24 23.79
CA VAL A 199 4.75 18.06 23.19
C VAL A 199 4.22 19.37 22.62
N MET A 200 4.19 20.42 23.44
CA MET A 200 3.70 21.75 23.09
C MET A 200 4.28 22.78 24.06
N GLN A 201 4.35 24.05 23.66
CA GLN A 201 4.59 25.17 24.57
C GLN A 201 3.30 25.97 24.70
N VAL A 202 2.84 26.19 25.93
CA VAL A 202 1.76 27.15 26.22
C VAL A 202 2.36 28.45 26.75
N THR A 203 1.71 29.57 26.44
CA THR A 203 2.17 30.91 26.82
C THR A 203 1.00 31.68 27.40
N ALA A 204 1.17 32.10 28.64
CA ALA A 204 0.37 33.15 29.25
C ALA A 204 1.15 34.47 29.25
N THR A 205 0.40 35.55 29.31
CA THR A 205 0.87 36.93 29.50
C THR A 205 0.17 37.52 30.71
N ASP A 206 0.78 38.55 31.25
CA ASP A 206 0.37 39.23 32.45
C ASP A 206 0.52 40.74 32.18
N ALA A 207 -0.34 41.57 32.77
CA ALA A 207 -0.37 43.00 32.49
C ALA A 207 0.61 43.77 33.38
N ASP A 208 0.81 43.29 34.61
CA ASP A 208 1.52 43.96 35.70
C ASP A 208 3.03 44.18 35.40
N ASP A 209 3.74 44.87 36.28
CA ASP A 209 5.18 45.11 36.14
C ASP A 209 5.99 43.84 36.50
N PRO A 210 6.78 43.27 35.58
CA PRO A 210 7.60 42.09 35.90
C PRO A 210 8.83 42.43 36.77
N THR A 211 9.10 43.71 37.04
CA THR A 211 10.25 44.20 37.83
C THR A 211 9.87 44.68 39.22
N TYR A 212 8.66 45.20 39.42
CA TYR A 212 8.10 45.51 40.74
C TYR A 212 7.41 44.27 41.31
N GLY A 213 7.55 44.01 42.62
CA GLY A 213 6.95 42.85 43.30
C GLY A 213 7.44 41.44 42.86
N ASN A 214 7.94 41.29 41.63
CA ASN A 214 7.79 40.10 40.77
C ASN A 214 6.32 39.86 40.35
N SER A 215 5.46 40.87 40.24
CA SER A 215 4.02 40.73 39.99
C SER A 215 3.74 39.88 38.74
N ALA A 216 4.03 40.40 37.55
CA ALA A 216 3.90 39.68 36.27
C ALA A 216 4.92 38.52 36.05
N ARG A 217 5.59 38.01 37.11
CA ARG A 217 6.55 36.90 36.99
C ARG A 217 5.83 35.55 37.04
N LEU A 218 5.46 35.06 35.86
CA LEU A 218 4.77 33.78 35.70
C LEU A 218 5.60 32.54 36.09
N VAL A 219 4.90 31.58 36.70
CA VAL A 219 5.33 30.19 36.94
C VAL A 219 4.23 29.25 36.45
N TYR A 220 4.60 28.30 35.59
CA TYR A 220 3.67 27.31 35.04
C TYR A 220 3.60 26.06 35.92
N SER A 221 2.39 25.55 36.15
CA SER A 221 2.15 24.28 36.86
C SER A 221 1.03 23.48 36.20
N ILE A 222 0.89 22.20 36.57
CA ILE A 222 -0.09 21.27 35.99
C ILE A 222 -1.10 20.84 37.06
N LEU A 223 -2.37 21.19 36.87
CA LEU A 223 -3.47 20.86 37.79
C LEU A 223 -4.09 19.49 37.47
N GLN A 224 -4.12 19.11 36.19
CA GLN A 224 -4.62 17.83 35.71
C GLN A 224 -3.72 17.33 34.58
N GLY A 225 -3.44 16.02 34.53
CA GLY A 225 -2.58 15.40 33.50
C GLY A 225 -1.34 14.69 34.06
N GLN A 226 -1.01 14.90 35.34
CA GLN A 226 -0.09 14.04 36.09
C GLN A 226 -0.68 12.61 36.22
N PRO A 227 0.13 11.54 36.23
CA PRO A 227 1.60 11.53 36.09
C PRO A 227 2.08 11.49 34.62
N TYR A 228 1.19 11.57 33.64
CA TYR A 228 1.49 11.38 32.22
C TYR A 228 2.36 12.49 31.62
N PHE A 229 2.09 13.74 31.99
CA PHE A 229 2.79 14.93 31.50
C PHE A 229 3.38 15.77 32.63
N SER A 230 4.46 16.49 32.32
CA SER A 230 5.04 17.55 33.14
C SER A 230 5.07 18.85 32.35
N VAL A 231 5.18 19.99 33.05
CA VAL A 231 5.37 21.31 32.43
C VAL A 231 6.62 21.97 33.02
N GLU A 232 7.42 22.60 32.17
CA GLU A 232 8.65 23.28 32.55
C GLU A 232 8.31 24.67 33.16
N PRO A 233 8.54 24.91 34.48
CA PRO A 233 7.86 26.00 35.19
C PRO A 233 8.23 27.44 34.80
N GLN A 234 9.25 27.65 33.98
CA GLN A 234 9.66 28.97 33.49
C GLN A 234 9.41 29.18 31.99
N THR A 235 9.07 28.12 31.24
CA THR A 235 8.92 28.19 29.77
C THR A 235 7.52 27.81 29.28
N GLY A 236 6.73 27.10 30.09
CA GLY A 236 5.43 26.57 29.65
C GLY A 236 5.54 25.38 28.70
N ILE A 237 6.73 24.80 28.52
CA ILE A 237 6.94 23.62 27.66
C ILE A 237 6.41 22.37 28.38
N ILE A 238 5.39 21.75 27.79
CA ILE A 238 4.78 20.49 28.21
C ILE A 238 5.61 19.33 27.64
N ARG A 239 5.92 18.34 28.49
CA ARG A 239 6.73 17.16 28.16
C ARG A 239 6.06 15.87 28.62
N THR A 240 6.38 14.76 27.96
CA THR A 240 6.06 13.42 28.46
C THR A 240 6.79 13.17 29.80
N ALA A 241 6.07 12.63 30.79
CA ALA A 241 6.60 12.33 32.12
C ALA A 241 6.52 10.83 32.45
N LEU A 242 5.51 10.12 31.93
CA LEU A 242 5.39 8.67 32.03
C LEU A 242 6.03 7.99 30.79
N PRO A 243 6.86 6.94 30.95
CA PRO A 243 7.33 6.12 29.83
C PRO A 243 6.20 5.22 29.30
N ASN A 244 6.36 4.73 28.07
CA ASN A 244 5.49 3.71 27.46
C ASN A 244 4.00 4.08 27.51
N MET A 245 3.68 5.33 27.17
CA MET A 245 2.30 5.73 26.90
C MET A 245 1.85 5.08 25.58
N ASP A 246 0.63 4.55 25.58
CA ASP A 246 0.11 3.50 24.68
C ASP A 246 -1.30 3.93 24.24
N ARG A 247 -1.53 3.99 22.92
CA ARG A 247 -2.74 4.54 22.28
C ARG A 247 -3.90 3.55 22.33
N GLU A 248 -3.62 2.26 22.15
CA GLU A 248 -4.56 1.15 22.23
C GLU A 248 -5.20 1.05 23.62
N ALA A 249 -4.44 1.39 24.66
CA ALA A 249 -4.90 1.56 26.03
C ALA A 249 -5.58 2.91 26.26
N ARG A 250 -4.98 4.03 25.80
CA ARG A 250 -5.57 5.38 25.93
C ARG A 250 -5.02 6.40 24.92
N GLN A 251 -5.83 6.71 23.90
CA GLN A 251 -5.49 7.69 22.87
C GLN A 251 -5.52 9.19 23.31
N GLU A 252 -6.41 9.61 24.21
CA GLU A 252 -6.61 11.04 24.54
C GLU A 252 -6.39 11.40 26.01
N TYR A 253 -5.72 12.53 26.25
CA TYR A 253 -5.40 13.07 27.57
C TYR A 253 -5.75 14.56 27.67
N ASP A 254 -6.66 14.90 28.58
CA ASP A 254 -7.06 16.28 28.86
C ASP A 254 -6.21 16.83 30.01
N VAL A 255 -5.35 17.80 29.68
CA VAL A 255 -4.36 18.40 30.58
C VAL A 255 -4.78 19.82 30.91
N VAL A 256 -4.77 20.19 32.20
CA VAL A 256 -5.06 21.56 32.64
C VAL A 256 -3.77 22.19 33.17
N ILE A 257 -3.31 23.23 32.49
CA ILE A 257 -2.15 24.03 32.89
C ILE A 257 -2.64 25.28 33.63
N GLN A 258 -1.93 25.65 34.69
CA GLN A 258 -2.09 26.91 35.40
C GLN A 258 -0.85 27.78 35.15
N ALA A 259 -1.06 29.06 34.85
CA ALA A 259 -0.03 30.08 34.98
C ALA A 259 -0.30 30.85 36.28
N LYS A 260 0.70 30.98 37.13
CA LYS A 260 0.61 31.73 38.38
C LYS A 260 1.61 32.88 38.40
N ASP A 261 1.15 34.08 38.73
CA ASP A 261 1.95 35.29 38.93
C ASP A 261 2.81 35.23 40.21
N MET A 262 3.39 36.36 40.63
CA MET A 262 4.17 36.51 41.88
C MET A 262 5.28 35.45 42.06
N GLY A 263 5.89 34.95 40.97
CA GLY A 263 6.85 33.85 41.03
C GLY A 263 6.27 32.53 41.57
N GLY A 264 4.96 32.33 41.47
CA GLY A 264 4.23 31.16 41.99
C GLY A 264 3.93 31.21 43.49
N HIS A 265 4.15 32.34 44.17
CA HIS A 265 3.92 32.46 45.61
C HIS A 265 2.43 32.35 46.01
N MET A 266 2.15 32.05 47.28
CA MET A 266 0.78 31.73 47.74
C MET A 266 -0.23 32.87 47.54
N GLY A 267 0.19 34.13 47.69
CA GLY A 267 -0.69 35.31 47.55
C GLY A 267 -1.12 35.64 46.12
N GLY A 268 -0.44 35.10 45.12
CA GLY A 268 -0.66 35.41 43.71
C GLY A 268 -2.00 34.94 43.12
N LEU A 269 -2.42 35.56 42.02
CA LEU A 269 -3.55 35.18 41.16
C LEU A 269 -3.12 34.11 40.14
N SER A 270 -4.07 33.57 39.36
CA SER A 270 -3.74 32.56 38.36
C SER A 270 -4.79 32.42 37.26
N GLY A 271 -4.33 32.33 36.02
CA GLY A 271 -5.11 31.79 34.90
C GLY A 271 -4.94 30.29 34.72
N THR A 272 -5.88 29.67 34.02
CA THR A 272 -5.81 28.26 33.60
C THR A 272 -6.21 28.09 32.13
N THR A 273 -5.69 27.03 31.50
CA THR A 273 -6.07 26.65 30.13
C THR A 273 -6.12 25.12 29.98
N GLU A 274 -6.96 24.66 29.06
CA GLU A 274 -7.08 23.24 28.70
C GLU A 274 -6.25 22.92 27.45
N VAL A 275 -5.52 21.82 27.53
CA VAL A 275 -4.68 21.26 26.47
C VAL A 275 -5.11 19.81 26.23
N LYS A 276 -5.77 19.53 25.10
CA LYS A 276 -6.06 18.17 24.69
C LYS A 276 -4.85 17.59 23.95
N ILE A 277 -4.28 16.52 24.49
CA ILE A 277 -3.13 15.82 23.92
C ILE A 277 -3.59 14.46 23.39
N THR A 278 -3.37 14.23 22.10
CA THR A 278 -3.71 12.98 21.40
C THR A 278 -2.43 12.20 21.09
N LEU A 279 -2.39 10.92 21.45
CA LEU A 279 -1.32 10.02 21.02
C LEU A 279 -1.47 9.69 19.53
N THR A 280 -0.37 9.82 18.78
CA THR A 280 -0.31 9.44 17.36
C THR A 280 0.25 8.04 17.22
N ASP A 281 -0.45 7.25 16.40
CA ASP A 281 -0.21 5.85 16.13
C ASP A 281 1.23 5.52 15.67
N VAL A 282 1.80 4.46 16.23
CA VAL A 282 3.11 3.91 15.87
C VAL A 282 2.98 2.40 15.69
N ASN A 283 3.62 1.83 14.65
CA ASN A 283 3.59 0.38 14.44
C ASN A 283 4.44 -0.35 15.50
N ASP A 284 3.81 -0.70 16.62
CA ASP A 284 4.42 -1.44 17.73
C ASP A 284 3.77 -2.82 17.93
N ASN A 285 2.55 -3.06 17.43
CA ASN A 285 1.90 -4.37 17.54
C ASN A 285 2.05 -5.21 16.27
N PRO A 286 2.59 -6.44 16.38
CA PRO A 286 2.54 -7.37 15.26
C PRO A 286 1.13 -7.98 15.09
N PRO A 287 0.66 -8.20 13.85
CA PRO A 287 -0.65 -8.76 13.53
C PRO A 287 -0.72 -10.21 14.01
N LYS A 288 -1.85 -10.59 14.62
CA LYS A 288 -2.03 -11.93 15.23
C LYS A 288 -3.29 -12.58 14.68
N PHE A 289 -3.20 -13.83 14.23
CA PHE A 289 -4.36 -14.62 13.89
C PHE A 289 -5.10 -15.05 15.17
N PRO A 290 -6.42 -14.79 15.30
CA PRO A 290 -7.21 -15.25 16.45
C PRO A 290 -7.25 -16.78 16.63
N GLN A 291 -6.86 -17.53 15.60
CA GLN A 291 -6.78 -19.00 15.61
C GLN A 291 -5.49 -19.44 14.91
N SER A 292 -4.73 -20.35 15.52
CA SER A 292 -3.54 -20.96 14.88
C SER A 292 -3.89 -22.00 13.82
N VAL A 293 -5.14 -22.50 13.81
CA VAL A 293 -5.67 -23.43 12.81
C VAL A 293 -7.05 -22.98 12.37
N TYR A 294 -7.22 -22.74 11.06
CA TYR A 294 -8.51 -22.49 10.41
C TYR A 294 -8.95 -23.75 9.66
N SER A 295 -10.16 -24.24 9.92
CA SER A 295 -10.79 -25.30 9.14
C SER A 295 -11.77 -24.69 8.14
N MET A 296 -11.69 -25.10 6.88
CA MET A 296 -12.62 -24.74 5.81
C MET A 296 -12.86 -25.96 4.91
N SER A 297 -13.92 -25.92 4.11
CA SER A 297 -14.23 -27.00 3.17
C SER A 297 -14.49 -26.49 1.75
N VAL A 298 -14.34 -27.40 0.78
CA VAL A 298 -14.54 -27.14 -0.65
C VAL A 298 -15.11 -28.39 -1.29
N SER A 299 -16.25 -28.30 -1.96
CA SER A 299 -16.71 -29.40 -2.80
C SER A 299 -15.95 -29.42 -4.13
N GLU A 300 -15.82 -30.60 -4.75
CA GLU A 300 -15.03 -30.79 -5.97
C GLU A 300 -15.74 -30.38 -7.27
N ASP A 301 -17.05 -30.20 -7.21
CA ASP A 301 -17.84 -29.53 -8.27
C ASP A 301 -17.45 -28.04 -8.45
N LYS A 302 -16.73 -27.48 -7.48
CA LYS A 302 -16.50 -26.04 -7.36
C LYS A 302 -15.56 -25.51 -8.44
N VAL A 303 -15.97 -24.40 -9.04
CA VAL A 303 -15.28 -23.81 -10.20
C VAL A 303 -14.01 -23.06 -9.77
N PRO A 304 -12.87 -23.24 -10.47
CA PRO A 304 -11.67 -22.44 -10.25
C PRO A 304 -11.92 -20.93 -10.41
N GLY A 305 -11.43 -20.15 -9.44
CA GLY A 305 -11.67 -18.72 -9.26
C GLY A 305 -12.55 -18.40 -8.06
N GLU A 306 -13.37 -19.36 -7.59
CA GLU A 306 -14.28 -19.14 -6.47
C GLU A 306 -13.61 -19.13 -5.08
N GLU A 307 -14.29 -18.49 -4.14
CA GLU A 307 -13.90 -18.40 -2.73
C GLU A 307 -14.15 -19.73 -1.99
N VAL A 308 -13.11 -20.23 -1.31
CA VAL A 308 -13.17 -21.41 -0.43
C VAL A 308 -13.44 -20.98 1.02
N GLY A 309 -12.88 -19.85 1.44
CA GLY A 309 -13.11 -19.30 2.77
C GLY A 309 -12.28 -18.06 3.06
N ARG A 310 -12.46 -17.50 4.25
CA ARG A 310 -11.77 -16.29 4.71
C ARG A 310 -11.08 -16.51 6.03
N LEU A 311 -10.04 -15.72 6.25
CA LEU A 311 -9.40 -15.53 7.53
C LEU A 311 -8.89 -14.09 7.65
N LYS A 312 -8.64 -13.64 8.89
CA LYS A 312 -8.15 -12.30 9.16
C LYS A 312 -7.21 -12.33 10.37
N ALA A 313 -6.01 -11.80 10.21
CA ALA A 313 -5.19 -11.44 11.36
C ALA A 313 -5.75 -10.14 11.95
N LYS A 314 -5.83 -10.06 13.27
CA LYS A 314 -6.15 -8.82 13.96
C LYS A 314 -4.85 -8.08 14.25
N ASP A 315 -4.83 -6.84 13.81
CA ASP A 315 -3.84 -5.83 14.15
C ASP A 315 -4.61 -4.69 14.88
N PRO A 316 -4.13 -4.16 16.01
CA PRO A 316 -4.83 -3.10 16.74
C PRO A 316 -4.46 -1.68 16.27
N ASP A 317 -3.36 -1.53 15.52
CA ASP A 317 -2.78 -0.25 15.13
C ASP A 317 -3.63 0.45 14.03
N LEU A 318 -3.45 1.75 13.84
CA LEU A 318 -4.30 2.59 13.00
C LEU A 318 -3.83 2.64 11.54
N GLY A 319 -4.80 2.84 10.63
CA GLY A 319 -4.54 3.27 9.25
C GLY A 319 -3.74 2.28 8.41
N ASP A 320 -2.46 2.61 8.19
CA ASP A 320 -1.50 1.82 7.38
C ASP A 320 -0.55 0.98 8.25
N ASN A 321 -0.41 1.30 9.55
CA ASN A 321 0.37 0.47 10.48
C ASN A 321 -0.34 -0.87 10.69
N GLY A 322 -1.63 -0.81 11.07
CA GLY A 322 -2.54 -1.96 11.17
C GLY A 322 -3.05 -2.51 9.82
N LEU A 323 -2.25 -2.41 8.75
CA LEU A 323 -2.53 -3.04 7.46
C LEU A 323 -1.76 -4.36 7.36
N VAL A 324 -2.48 -5.46 7.13
CA VAL A 324 -1.88 -6.79 7.01
C VAL A 324 -1.83 -7.24 5.55
N ASN A 325 -0.63 -7.59 5.09
CA ASN A 325 -0.39 -8.30 3.84
C ASN A 325 -0.34 -9.82 4.10
N TYR A 326 -1.01 -10.60 3.25
CA TYR A 326 -1.21 -12.04 3.43
C TYR A 326 -0.56 -12.86 2.32
N ARG A 327 0.12 -13.95 2.68
CA ARG A 327 0.83 -14.82 1.74
C ARG A 327 0.75 -16.29 2.15
N LEU A 328 0.50 -17.19 1.20
CA LEU A 328 0.74 -18.62 1.41
C LEU A 328 2.25 -18.89 1.32
N ILE A 329 2.83 -19.51 2.34
CA ILE A 329 4.29 -19.69 2.47
C ILE A 329 4.76 -21.14 2.31
N ASP A 330 3.91 -22.11 2.63
CA ASP A 330 4.22 -23.53 2.70
C ASP A 330 2.91 -24.34 2.62
N GLY A 331 3.01 -25.64 2.33
CA GLY A 331 1.88 -26.56 2.31
C GLY A 331 1.69 -27.32 1.00
N ASP A 332 0.84 -28.33 1.05
CA ASP A 332 0.63 -29.28 -0.05
C ASP A 332 -0.47 -28.86 -1.04
N GLY A 333 -1.23 -27.82 -0.69
CA GLY A 333 -2.25 -27.18 -1.54
C GLY A 333 -1.73 -26.04 -2.42
N MET A 334 -0.44 -25.69 -2.35
CA MET A 334 0.14 -24.48 -2.99
C MET A 334 -0.06 -24.37 -4.52
N ASN A 335 -0.38 -25.48 -5.19
CA ASN A 335 -0.68 -25.52 -6.63
C ASN A 335 -2.20 -25.55 -6.96
N MET A 336 -3.04 -25.72 -5.94
CA MET A 336 -4.50 -25.93 -6.03
C MET A 336 -5.30 -24.73 -5.50
N PHE A 337 -4.70 -23.94 -4.61
CA PHE A 337 -5.32 -22.75 -4.01
C PHE A 337 -4.43 -21.51 -4.18
N GLU A 338 -5.03 -20.34 -4.05
CA GLU A 338 -4.35 -19.07 -3.95
C GLU A 338 -5.01 -18.16 -2.90
N ILE A 339 -4.36 -17.05 -2.56
CA ILE A 339 -4.84 -16.11 -1.54
C ILE A 339 -4.89 -14.70 -2.14
N SER A 340 -5.94 -13.96 -1.80
CA SER A 340 -6.13 -12.58 -2.26
C SER A 340 -6.73 -11.74 -1.14
N THR A 341 -6.22 -10.54 -0.91
CA THR A 341 -6.77 -9.63 0.12
C THR A 341 -8.02 -8.93 -0.41
N ASN A 342 -9.12 -8.95 0.35
CA ASN A 342 -10.31 -8.15 0.06
C ASN A 342 -10.04 -6.68 0.43
N SER A 343 -10.26 -5.77 -0.53
CA SER A 343 -9.98 -4.33 -0.38
C SER A 343 -10.90 -3.60 0.61
N GLU A 344 -12.11 -4.10 0.84
CA GLU A 344 -13.10 -3.50 1.74
C GLU A 344 -12.96 -4.06 3.16
N THR A 345 -12.91 -5.37 3.31
CA THR A 345 -12.89 -6.03 4.62
C THR A 345 -11.50 -6.20 5.22
N ARG A 346 -10.42 -6.01 4.43
CA ARG A 346 -9.02 -6.34 4.78
C ARG A 346 -8.84 -7.80 5.23
N GLU A 347 -9.67 -8.71 4.71
CA GLU A 347 -9.61 -10.15 4.95
C GLU A 347 -8.74 -10.85 3.90
N ALA A 348 -8.08 -11.93 4.30
CA ALA A 348 -7.49 -12.86 3.36
C ALA A 348 -8.57 -13.81 2.84
N VAL A 349 -8.80 -13.80 1.52
CA VAL A 349 -9.75 -14.67 0.83
C VAL A 349 -8.97 -15.78 0.13
N VAL A 350 -9.19 -17.01 0.58
CA VAL A 350 -8.63 -18.22 -0.05
C VAL A 350 -9.52 -18.60 -1.22
N LYS A 351 -8.91 -18.83 -2.39
CA LYS A 351 -9.61 -19.17 -3.64
C LYS A 351 -9.10 -20.46 -4.24
N LEU A 352 -10.00 -21.15 -4.95
CA LEU A 352 -9.67 -22.33 -5.71
C LEU A 352 -8.96 -21.94 -7.01
N LYS A 353 -7.76 -22.48 -7.25
CA LYS A 353 -6.92 -22.19 -8.43
C LYS A 353 -7.02 -23.27 -9.50
N LYS A 354 -7.35 -24.49 -9.10
CA LYS A 354 -7.61 -25.67 -9.94
C LYS A 354 -8.69 -26.50 -9.28
N GLN A 355 -9.47 -27.22 -10.07
CA GLN A 355 -10.46 -28.17 -9.55
C GLN A 355 -9.75 -29.20 -8.67
N VAL A 356 -10.36 -29.53 -7.53
CA VAL A 356 -9.92 -30.62 -6.64
C VAL A 356 -10.67 -31.90 -6.99
N ASP A 357 -10.27 -32.99 -6.35
CA ASP A 357 -10.67 -34.37 -6.67
C ASP A 357 -10.55 -35.13 -5.34
N PHE A 358 -11.67 -35.62 -4.81
CA PHE A 358 -11.81 -36.22 -3.49
C PHE A 358 -11.17 -37.62 -3.46
N GLU A 359 -11.34 -38.42 -4.50
CA GLU A 359 -10.75 -39.75 -4.70
C GLU A 359 -9.22 -39.71 -4.68
N THR A 360 -8.64 -38.72 -5.35
CA THR A 360 -7.20 -38.44 -5.33
C THR A 360 -6.77 -37.82 -4.01
N LYS A 361 -7.50 -36.81 -3.47
CA LYS A 361 -7.07 -36.09 -2.26
C LYS A 361 -8.16 -35.36 -1.47
N ARG A 362 -8.70 -36.07 -0.48
CA ARG A 362 -9.73 -35.63 0.50
C ARG A 362 -9.37 -34.44 1.42
N SER A 363 -8.10 -34.01 1.51
CA SER A 363 -7.75 -32.81 2.29
C SER A 363 -6.37 -32.22 1.94
N TYR A 364 -6.23 -30.92 2.18
CA TYR A 364 -5.00 -30.14 2.00
C TYR A 364 -4.66 -29.35 3.27
N THR A 365 -3.36 -29.11 3.48
CA THR A 365 -2.84 -28.25 4.55
C THR A 365 -1.94 -27.17 3.96
N LEU A 366 -2.24 -25.91 4.29
CA LEU A 366 -1.53 -24.71 3.88
C LEU A 366 -1.05 -23.95 5.11
N LYS A 367 0.09 -23.25 5.01
CA LYS A 367 0.46 -22.19 5.96
C LYS A 367 0.32 -20.82 5.32
N VAL A 368 -0.23 -19.91 6.10
CA VAL A 368 -0.46 -18.52 5.71
C VAL A 368 0.25 -17.60 6.69
N GLU A 369 1.01 -16.68 6.14
CA GLU A 369 1.73 -15.61 6.82
C GLU A 369 0.93 -14.32 6.68
N GLY A 370 0.65 -13.65 7.80
CA GLY A 370 0.17 -12.27 7.84
C GLY A 370 1.29 -11.37 8.32
N SER A 371 1.54 -10.22 7.67
CA SER A 371 2.69 -9.35 7.96
C SER A 371 2.38 -7.87 7.67
N ASN A 372 2.97 -6.93 8.41
CA ASN A 372 2.83 -5.50 8.11
C ASN A 372 3.67 -5.13 6.87
N PRO A 373 3.22 -4.19 6.02
CA PRO A 373 4.00 -3.68 4.90
C PRO A 373 5.08 -2.69 5.34
N HIS A 374 4.89 -2.05 6.51
CA HIS A 374 5.82 -1.13 7.14
C HIS A 374 6.22 -1.71 8.50
N ILE A 375 7.49 -1.55 8.89
CA ILE A 375 8.03 -2.05 10.16
C ILE A 375 8.96 -0.98 10.70
N ASP A 376 8.68 -0.47 11.91
CA ASP A 376 9.57 0.47 12.58
C ASP A 376 10.75 -0.29 13.22
N SER A 377 11.97 0.15 12.90
CA SER A 377 13.20 -0.50 13.34
C SER A 377 13.44 -0.43 14.85
N ARG A 378 12.76 0.49 15.56
CA ARG A 378 12.82 0.63 17.03
C ARG A 378 12.27 -0.60 17.75
N PHE A 379 11.23 -1.24 17.20
CA PHE A 379 10.46 -2.29 17.86
C PHE A 379 10.72 -3.70 17.33
N LEU A 380 11.61 -3.86 16.34
CA LEU A 380 12.09 -5.16 15.83
C LEU A 380 12.57 -6.15 16.91
N ALA A 381 12.92 -5.67 18.11
CA ALA A 381 13.31 -6.49 19.25
C ALA A 381 12.13 -7.09 20.04
N TRP A 382 10.90 -6.59 19.86
CA TRP A 382 9.71 -7.01 20.61
C TRP A 382 8.99 -8.20 19.98
N GLY A 383 9.15 -8.40 18.67
CA GLY A 383 8.67 -9.60 17.98
C GLY A 383 8.88 -9.57 16.48
N PRO A 384 8.59 -10.67 15.78
CA PRO A 384 8.40 -10.65 14.34
C PRO A 384 7.14 -9.83 14.00
N TYR A 385 7.23 -8.88 13.07
CA TYR A 385 6.08 -8.15 12.49
C TYR A 385 5.30 -9.00 11.48
N LYS A 386 5.03 -10.24 11.91
CA LYS A 386 4.30 -11.27 11.20
C LYS A 386 3.86 -12.39 12.14
N ASP A 387 2.78 -13.07 11.77
CA ASP A 387 2.28 -14.28 12.41
C ASP A 387 1.93 -15.35 11.35
N GLU A 388 1.87 -16.61 11.76
CA GLU A 388 1.67 -17.77 10.89
C GLU A 388 0.53 -18.68 11.39
N ALA A 389 -0.51 -18.82 10.57
CA ALA A 389 -1.61 -19.75 10.82
C ALA A 389 -1.58 -20.94 9.84
N THR A 390 -2.20 -22.05 10.26
CA THR A 390 -2.40 -23.23 9.42
C THR A 390 -3.83 -23.28 8.91
N ILE A 391 -4.02 -23.30 7.59
CA ILE A 391 -5.32 -23.57 6.97
C ILE A 391 -5.41 -25.07 6.67
N LYS A 392 -6.49 -25.70 7.12
CA LYS A 392 -6.87 -27.07 6.77
C LYS A 392 -8.12 -27.02 5.90
N ILE A 393 -8.01 -27.58 4.70
CA ILE A 393 -9.09 -27.64 3.73
C ILE A 393 -9.51 -29.10 3.60
N SER A 394 -10.74 -29.45 3.97
CA SER A 394 -11.35 -30.73 3.61
C SER A 394 -12.04 -30.61 2.25
N VAL A 395 -11.82 -31.59 1.37
CA VAL A 395 -12.63 -31.72 0.15
C VAL A 395 -13.95 -32.41 0.54
N GLU A 396 -15.06 -32.00 -0.06
CA GLU A 396 -16.40 -32.56 0.14
C GLU A 396 -16.87 -33.28 -1.14
N ASP A 397 -17.00 -34.60 -1.01
CA ASP A 397 -17.56 -35.60 -1.94
C ASP A 397 -18.83 -35.09 -2.65
N ALA A 398 -18.87 -35.13 -3.99
CA ALA A 398 -20.02 -34.73 -4.82
C ALA A 398 -20.35 -35.73 -5.93
N ASP A 399 -21.66 -35.87 -6.23
CA ASP A 399 -22.29 -36.84 -7.16
C ASP A 399 -21.68 -36.78 -8.59
N GLU A 400 -20.65 -37.60 -8.87
CA GLU A 400 -19.96 -37.70 -10.16
C GLU A 400 -20.50 -38.85 -11.04
N PRO A 401 -20.66 -38.64 -12.36
CA PRO A 401 -21.26 -39.65 -13.24
C PRO A 401 -20.30 -40.85 -13.52
N PRO A 402 -20.78 -42.11 -13.53
CA PRO A 402 -19.91 -43.29 -13.46
C PRO A 402 -18.81 -43.42 -14.52
N VAL A 403 -17.58 -43.63 -14.07
CA VAL A 403 -16.39 -43.67 -14.94
C VAL A 403 -16.19 -45.06 -15.56
N PHE A 404 -16.02 -45.12 -16.88
CA PHE A 404 -15.67 -46.35 -17.60
C PHE A 404 -14.19 -46.73 -17.39
N VAL A 405 -13.93 -48.02 -17.17
CA VAL A 405 -12.58 -48.57 -16.90
C VAL A 405 -11.62 -48.39 -18.09
N ALA A 406 -12.13 -48.19 -19.31
CA ALA A 406 -11.35 -47.84 -20.49
C ALA A 406 -12.00 -46.68 -21.26
N PRO A 407 -11.21 -45.75 -21.85
CA PRO A 407 -11.74 -44.59 -22.59
C PRO A 407 -12.39 -44.95 -23.94
N SER A 408 -12.12 -46.16 -24.44
CA SER A 408 -12.76 -46.74 -25.62
C SER A 408 -12.58 -48.24 -25.59
N TYR A 409 -13.59 -49.00 -26.00
CA TYR A 409 -13.50 -50.43 -26.19
C TYR A 409 -13.38 -50.77 -27.68
N THR A 410 -12.73 -51.88 -27.99
CA THR A 410 -12.73 -52.46 -29.34
C THR A 410 -12.90 -53.97 -29.21
N PHE A 411 -13.92 -54.49 -29.89
CA PHE A 411 -14.26 -55.90 -29.89
C PHE A 411 -14.27 -56.42 -31.34
N GLU A 412 -14.09 -57.72 -31.51
CA GLU A 412 -14.25 -58.38 -32.80
C GLU A 412 -15.32 -59.48 -32.68
N VAL A 413 -16.20 -59.59 -33.66
CA VAL A 413 -17.25 -60.62 -33.74
C VAL A 413 -17.31 -61.15 -35.17
N GLU A 414 -17.56 -62.45 -35.33
CA GLU A 414 -17.78 -63.06 -36.65
C GLU A 414 -19.14 -62.63 -37.21
N GLU A 415 -19.27 -62.55 -38.53
CA GLU A 415 -20.58 -62.36 -39.16
C GLU A 415 -21.42 -63.63 -39.20
N ASN A 416 -22.67 -63.53 -39.65
CA ASN A 416 -23.63 -64.64 -39.67
C ASN A 416 -23.90 -65.34 -38.31
N VAL A 417 -23.33 -64.83 -37.20
CA VAL A 417 -23.52 -65.38 -35.85
C VAL A 417 -24.98 -65.29 -35.38
N PRO A 418 -25.47 -66.27 -34.60
CA PRO A 418 -26.85 -66.25 -34.11
C PRO A 418 -27.12 -65.08 -33.16
N GLN A 419 -28.40 -64.70 -33.05
CA GLN A 419 -28.87 -63.72 -32.08
C GLN A 419 -28.52 -64.16 -30.64
N GLY A 420 -28.05 -63.23 -29.82
CA GLY A 420 -27.60 -63.48 -28.45
C GLY A 420 -26.10 -63.83 -28.33
N THR A 421 -25.34 -63.80 -29.43
CA THR A 421 -23.89 -64.05 -29.39
C THR A 421 -23.16 -62.94 -28.61
N PRO A 422 -22.33 -63.27 -27.61
CA PRO A 422 -21.59 -62.27 -26.84
C PRO A 422 -20.46 -61.64 -27.65
N VAL A 423 -20.45 -60.31 -27.74
CA VAL A 423 -19.45 -59.51 -28.47
C VAL A 423 -18.32 -59.06 -27.54
N GLY A 424 -18.66 -58.65 -26.32
CA GLY A 424 -17.71 -58.14 -25.33
C GLY A 424 -18.41 -57.51 -24.14
N ARG A 425 -17.70 -57.26 -23.04
CA ARG A 425 -18.23 -56.59 -21.84
C ARG A 425 -17.56 -55.24 -21.64
N VAL A 426 -18.36 -54.19 -21.45
CA VAL A 426 -17.90 -52.89 -20.95
C VAL A 426 -18.11 -52.81 -19.44
N HIS A 427 -17.35 -51.97 -18.74
CA HIS A 427 -17.52 -51.80 -17.30
C HIS A 427 -17.31 -50.34 -16.91
N ALA A 428 -18.26 -49.79 -16.17
CA ALA A 428 -18.17 -48.52 -15.47
C ALA A 428 -18.36 -48.75 -13.96
N LYS A 429 -17.74 -47.88 -13.17
CA LYS A 429 -17.85 -47.83 -11.72
C LYS A 429 -18.15 -46.38 -11.34
N ASP A 430 -19.17 -46.17 -10.51
CA ASP A 430 -19.28 -44.94 -9.73
C ASP A 430 -17.99 -44.77 -8.90
N THR A 431 -17.40 -43.58 -8.89
CA THR A 431 -16.16 -43.24 -8.18
C THR A 431 -16.37 -43.08 -6.67
N ASP A 432 -17.54 -42.56 -6.30
CA ASP A 432 -17.83 -41.77 -5.11
C ASP A 432 -17.91 -42.64 -3.83
N VAL A 433 -18.02 -42.01 -2.65
CA VAL A 433 -18.20 -42.75 -1.38
C VAL A 433 -19.50 -43.57 -1.35
N ALA A 434 -20.52 -43.15 -2.08
CA ALA A 434 -21.79 -43.87 -2.20
C ALA A 434 -21.61 -45.22 -2.94
N ASN A 435 -20.81 -45.25 -4.01
CA ASN A 435 -20.61 -46.41 -4.88
C ASN A 435 -21.96 -47.04 -5.32
N ASN A 436 -22.83 -46.18 -5.86
CA ASN A 436 -24.12 -46.48 -6.44
C ASN A 436 -24.02 -47.54 -7.56
N PRO A 437 -25.02 -48.45 -7.68
CA PRO A 437 -25.03 -49.45 -8.74
C PRO A 437 -25.36 -48.80 -10.09
N VAL A 438 -24.60 -49.18 -11.12
CA VAL A 438 -24.64 -48.59 -12.47
C VAL A 438 -25.53 -49.44 -13.40
N ARG A 439 -26.38 -48.79 -14.20
CA ARG A 439 -27.11 -49.38 -15.33
C ARG A 439 -26.50 -48.92 -16.66
N TYR A 440 -26.48 -49.82 -17.64
CA TYR A 440 -25.94 -49.56 -18.99
C TYR A 440 -27.06 -49.44 -20.03
N LEU A 441 -26.82 -48.63 -21.07
CA LEU A 441 -27.75 -48.44 -22.20
C LEU A 441 -27.00 -48.17 -23.50
N ILE A 442 -27.39 -48.80 -24.61
CA ILE A 442 -26.94 -48.38 -25.96
C ILE A 442 -27.92 -47.29 -26.46
N PRO A 443 -27.47 -46.04 -26.70
CA PRO A 443 -28.35 -44.99 -27.20
C PRO A 443 -28.74 -45.26 -28.66
N ARG A 444 -30.06 -45.26 -28.93
CA ARG A 444 -30.66 -45.56 -30.25
C ARG A 444 -30.16 -44.70 -31.42
N TYR A 445 -29.54 -43.55 -31.16
CA TYR A 445 -28.95 -42.71 -32.21
C TYR A 445 -27.56 -43.18 -32.66
N THR A 446 -26.91 -44.09 -31.92
CA THR A 446 -25.65 -44.75 -32.34
C THR A 446 -25.84 -46.18 -32.85
N ASP A 447 -27.01 -46.79 -32.62
CA ASP A 447 -27.43 -48.05 -33.21
C ASP A 447 -28.90 -47.94 -33.61
N VAL A 448 -29.15 -47.31 -34.77
CA VAL A 448 -30.49 -46.99 -35.28
C VAL A 448 -31.28 -48.28 -35.57
N ASP A 449 -30.60 -49.24 -36.17
CA ASP A 449 -31.13 -50.54 -36.53
C ASP A 449 -31.17 -51.54 -35.36
N GLN A 450 -30.58 -51.23 -34.20
CA GLN A 450 -30.55 -52.12 -33.04
C GLN A 450 -29.90 -53.48 -33.39
N PHE A 451 -28.72 -53.42 -34.00
CA PHE A 451 -27.87 -54.58 -34.24
C PHE A 451 -27.36 -55.21 -32.93
N PHE A 452 -27.26 -54.44 -31.85
CA PHE A 452 -26.73 -54.87 -30.56
C PHE A 452 -27.71 -54.64 -29.40
N SER A 453 -27.56 -55.43 -28.34
CA SER A 453 -28.22 -55.21 -27.05
C SER A 453 -27.21 -55.33 -25.91
N ILE A 454 -27.52 -54.76 -24.74
CA ILE A 454 -26.65 -54.76 -23.57
C ILE A 454 -27.42 -55.19 -22.31
N SER A 455 -26.76 -55.96 -21.46
CA SER A 455 -27.29 -56.44 -20.17
C SER A 455 -26.94 -55.51 -19.00
N GLU A 456 -27.54 -55.78 -17.83
CA GLU A 456 -27.24 -55.09 -16.56
C GLU A 456 -25.77 -55.25 -16.13
N ASP A 457 -25.11 -56.37 -16.47
CA ASP A 457 -23.68 -56.61 -16.21
C ASP A 457 -22.75 -56.07 -17.32
N GLY A 458 -23.27 -55.25 -18.24
CA GLY A 458 -22.50 -54.58 -19.29
C GLY A 458 -22.06 -55.48 -20.45
N LEU A 459 -22.60 -56.70 -20.57
CA LEU A 459 -22.32 -57.61 -21.67
C LEU A 459 -23.11 -57.20 -22.92
N ILE A 460 -22.40 -56.91 -24.00
CA ILE A 460 -22.97 -56.61 -25.31
C ILE A 460 -23.18 -57.92 -26.08
N THR A 461 -24.38 -58.10 -26.64
CA THR A 461 -24.74 -59.26 -27.47
C THR A 461 -25.35 -58.84 -28.81
N THR A 462 -25.26 -59.70 -29.83
CA THR A 462 -25.91 -59.48 -31.13
C THR A 462 -27.44 -59.58 -30.99
N ASN A 463 -28.15 -58.63 -31.60
CA ASN A 463 -29.62 -58.60 -31.65
C ASN A 463 -30.18 -58.77 -33.08
N ARG A 464 -29.36 -58.52 -34.11
CA ARG A 464 -29.61 -58.86 -35.51
C ARG A 464 -28.41 -59.63 -36.08
N PRO A 465 -28.56 -60.37 -37.20
CA PRO A 465 -27.40 -60.84 -37.95
C PRO A 465 -26.51 -59.65 -38.36
N LEU A 466 -25.21 -59.92 -38.45
CA LEU A 466 -24.20 -59.01 -38.97
C LEU A 466 -23.75 -59.51 -40.34
N ASP A 467 -23.41 -58.57 -41.21
CA ASP A 467 -23.03 -58.72 -42.62
C ASP A 467 -21.92 -57.68 -42.86
N ARG A 468 -20.71 -58.17 -43.19
CA ARG A 468 -19.48 -57.38 -43.25
C ARG A 468 -19.35 -56.65 -44.57
N GLU A 469 -19.82 -57.22 -45.68
CA GLU A 469 -19.85 -56.62 -47.01
C GLU A 469 -20.74 -55.38 -47.03
N THR A 470 -21.83 -55.38 -46.26
CA THR A 470 -22.66 -54.22 -45.97
C THR A 470 -21.99 -53.30 -44.95
N GLN A 471 -21.49 -53.80 -43.81
CA GLN A 471 -20.88 -52.97 -42.77
C GLN A 471 -19.74 -53.68 -41.98
N PRO A 472 -18.45 -53.45 -42.31
CA PRO A 472 -17.33 -54.12 -41.64
C PRO A 472 -17.03 -53.57 -40.23
N TRP A 473 -17.57 -52.41 -39.86
CA TRP A 473 -17.36 -51.75 -38.57
C TRP A 473 -18.63 -51.08 -38.04
N HIS A 474 -19.07 -51.47 -36.85
CA HIS A 474 -20.14 -50.80 -36.11
C HIS A 474 -19.53 -49.96 -34.95
N ASN A 475 -19.69 -48.65 -35.01
CA ASN A 475 -19.16 -47.72 -34.01
C ASN A 475 -20.29 -47.20 -33.12
N ILE A 476 -20.63 -47.97 -32.08
CA ILE A 476 -21.72 -47.65 -31.14
C ILE A 476 -21.21 -46.84 -29.94
N SER A 477 -22.13 -46.19 -29.22
CA SER A 477 -21.86 -45.69 -27.88
C SER A 477 -22.57 -46.54 -26.83
N VAL A 478 -21.96 -46.67 -25.65
CA VAL A 478 -22.65 -47.16 -24.45
C VAL A 478 -22.68 -46.03 -23.44
N SER A 479 -23.89 -45.74 -22.95
CA SER A 479 -24.16 -44.85 -21.83
C SER A 479 -24.13 -45.65 -20.53
N ALA A 480 -23.52 -45.08 -19.48
CA ALA A 480 -23.63 -45.53 -18.10
C ALA A 480 -24.32 -44.44 -17.27
N THR A 481 -25.19 -44.87 -16.36
CA THR A 481 -25.97 -44.02 -15.45
C THR A 481 -26.17 -44.76 -14.13
N GLU A 482 -26.40 -44.05 -13.04
CA GLU A 482 -26.70 -44.69 -11.76
C GLU A 482 -28.16 -45.12 -11.61
N ILE A 483 -28.38 -45.97 -10.61
CA ILE A 483 -29.68 -46.42 -10.14
C ILE A 483 -29.96 -45.76 -8.78
N GLY A 484 -30.35 -44.48 -8.80
CA GLY A 484 -30.81 -43.74 -7.62
C GLY A 484 -30.21 -42.34 -7.45
N GLY A 485 -28.99 -42.11 -7.95
CA GLY A 485 -28.32 -40.81 -8.00
C GLY A 485 -28.95 -39.84 -9.03
N HIS A 486 -28.29 -38.71 -9.28
CA HIS A 486 -28.80 -37.74 -10.24
C HIS A 486 -28.71 -38.26 -11.68
N HIS A 487 -29.52 -37.69 -12.59
CA HIS A 487 -29.67 -38.21 -13.97
C HIS A 487 -28.50 -37.83 -14.92
N GLN A 488 -27.26 -37.84 -14.44
CA GLN A 488 -26.07 -37.62 -15.26
C GLN A 488 -25.68 -38.92 -16.01
N ASP A 489 -25.08 -38.81 -17.21
CA ASP A 489 -24.74 -39.98 -18.03
C ASP A 489 -23.38 -39.88 -18.76
N THR A 490 -22.45 -40.78 -18.43
CA THR A 490 -21.18 -40.91 -19.16
C THR A 490 -21.36 -41.78 -20.41
N LYS A 491 -20.53 -41.55 -21.43
CA LYS A 491 -20.61 -42.29 -22.71
C LYS A 491 -19.24 -42.75 -23.18
N VAL A 492 -19.08 -44.06 -23.34
CA VAL A 492 -17.88 -44.66 -23.96
C VAL A 492 -18.14 -45.03 -25.41
N ARG A 493 -17.10 -44.96 -26.25
CA ARG A 493 -17.14 -45.47 -27.63
C ARG A 493 -16.77 -46.95 -27.65
N VAL A 494 -17.55 -47.74 -28.38
CA VAL A 494 -17.30 -49.17 -28.60
C VAL A 494 -17.23 -49.42 -30.10
N ASN A 495 -16.04 -49.74 -30.60
CA ASN A 495 -15.83 -50.08 -32.00
C ASN A 495 -15.93 -51.61 -32.13
N ILE A 496 -16.91 -52.10 -32.89
CA ILE A 496 -17.12 -53.53 -33.13
C ILE A 496 -16.70 -53.81 -34.56
N LYS A 497 -15.60 -54.56 -34.71
CA LYS A 497 -15.14 -55.04 -36.01
C LYS A 497 -15.84 -56.34 -36.34
N VAL A 498 -16.44 -56.42 -37.52
CA VAL A 498 -16.99 -57.66 -38.06
C VAL A 498 -15.85 -58.46 -38.71
N LYS A 499 -15.77 -59.76 -38.43
CA LYS A 499 -14.81 -60.67 -39.08
C LYS A 499 -15.45 -61.40 -40.24
N ASP A 500 -14.68 -61.39 -41.32
CA ASP A 500 -14.85 -62.15 -42.56
C ASP A 500 -15.13 -63.63 -42.30
N VAL A 501 -16.25 -64.12 -42.82
CA VAL A 501 -16.62 -65.54 -42.89
C VAL A 501 -17.07 -65.83 -44.32
N ASN A 502 -16.42 -66.77 -44.99
CA ASN A 502 -16.65 -67.06 -46.42
C ASN A 502 -18.10 -67.47 -46.71
N ASP A 503 -18.90 -66.55 -47.27
CA ASP A 503 -20.34 -66.69 -47.50
C ASP A 503 -20.79 -66.20 -48.89
N ASN A 504 -19.97 -65.39 -49.58
CA ASN A 504 -20.19 -65.06 -50.99
C ASN A 504 -19.53 -66.10 -51.90
N PRO A 505 -20.16 -66.46 -53.03
CA PRO A 505 -19.51 -67.24 -54.08
C PRO A 505 -18.81 -66.31 -55.09
N PRO A 506 -17.67 -66.73 -55.67
CA PRO A 506 -16.90 -65.90 -56.60
C PRO A 506 -17.64 -65.64 -57.91
N GLU A 507 -17.62 -64.40 -58.39
CA GLU A 507 -18.28 -63.96 -59.63
C GLU A 507 -17.27 -63.53 -60.73
N PHE A 508 -17.73 -63.33 -61.97
CA PHE A 508 -16.85 -62.83 -63.05
C PHE A 508 -16.55 -61.34 -62.90
N ALA A 509 -15.28 -60.97 -63.04
CA ALA A 509 -14.79 -59.60 -62.88
C ALA A 509 -15.03 -58.69 -64.10
N SER A 510 -15.51 -59.24 -65.21
CA SER A 510 -15.60 -58.59 -66.51
C SER A 510 -16.74 -59.19 -67.34
N ASP A 511 -17.24 -58.44 -68.33
CA ASP A 511 -18.40 -58.80 -69.17
C ASP A 511 -18.53 -60.28 -69.52
N ASN A 512 -19.72 -60.84 -69.24
CA ASN A 512 -20.06 -62.25 -69.51
C ASN A 512 -20.31 -62.53 -71.01
N GLU A 513 -19.92 -61.63 -71.92
CA GLU A 513 -20.05 -61.79 -73.37
C GLU A 513 -18.71 -61.63 -74.07
N VAL A 514 -18.42 -62.50 -75.04
CA VAL A 514 -17.28 -62.34 -75.95
C VAL A 514 -17.68 -62.61 -77.40
N PHE A 515 -17.08 -61.85 -78.32
CA PHE A 515 -17.35 -61.92 -79.74
C PHE A 515 -16.22 -62.68 -80.46
N MET A 516 -16.58 -63.59 -81.38
CA MET A 516 -15.65 -64.50 -82.05
C MET A 516 -15.95 -64.58 -83.56
N CYS A 517 -14.92 -64.68 -84.40
CA CYS A 517 -15.08 -64.82 -85.84
C CYS A 517 -15.60 -66.21 -86.26
N GLU A 518 -16.50 -66.26 -87.25
CA GLU A 518 -16.91 -67.53 -87.89
C GLU A 518 -15.74 -68.25 -88.61
N THR A 519 -14.72 -67.50 -89.01
CA THR A 519 -13.46 -67.96 -89.64
C THR A 519 -12.42 -68.54 -88.67
N VAL A 520 -12.68 -68.55 -87.36
CA VAL A 520 -11.66 -68.81 -86.32
C VAL A 520 -10.94 -70.16 -86.46
N THR A 521 -9.63 -70.15 -86.21
CA THR A 521 -8.77 -71.34 -86.18
C THR A 521 -8.83 -72.06 -84.83
N PRO A 522 -8.84 -73.42 -84.80
CA PRO A 522 -8.64 -74.18 -83.57
C PRO A 522 -7.33 -73.81 -82.87
N GLY A 523 -7.35 -73.77 -81.55
CA GLY A 523 -6.23 -73.34 -80.70
C GLY A 523 -6.11 -71.83 -80.50
N LYS A 524 -6.93 -70.99 -81.16
CA LYS A 524 -6.98 -69.54 -80.87
C LYS A 524 -7.58 -69.32 -79.48
N LEU A 525 -6.97 -68.42 -78.71
CA LEU A 525 -7.53 -67.87 -77.47
C LEU A 525 -8.72 -66.95 -77.83
N ILE A 526 -9.84 -67.10 -77.14
CA ILE A 526 -11.04 -66.28 -77.34
C ILE A 526 -11.05 -65.12 -76.34
N GLN A 527 -10.99 -65.48 -75.06
CA GLN A 527 -11.04 -64.58 -73.90
C GLN A 527 -10.16 -65.17 -72.79
N SER A 528 -9.60 -64.31 -71.94
CA SER A 528 -9.22 -64.70 -70.59
C SER A 528 -10.27 -64.13 -69.65
N VAL A 529 -10.93 -64.97 -68.86
CA VAL A 529 -11.84 -64.52 -67.79
C VAL A 529 -11.06 -64.48 -66.48
N SER A 530 -11.47 -63.61 -65.57
CA SER A 530 -11.00 -63.57 -64.19
C SER A 530 -12.19 -63.47 -63.25
N ALA A 531 -12.02 -63.91 -62.02
CA ALA A 531 -13.06 -63.81 -60.99
C ALA A 531 -12.72 -62.74 -59.94
N VAL A 532 -13.74 -62.32 -59.21
CA VAL A 532 -13.67 -61.48 -58.02
C VAL A 532 -14.57 -62.09 -56.95
N ASP A 533 -14.15 -61.95 -55.69
CA ASP A 533 -14.97 -62.25 -54.53
C ASP A 533 -15.14 -61.01 -53.67
N LYS A 534 -16.20 -60.99 -52.85
CA LYS A 534 -16.44 -59.89 -51.90
C LYS A 534 -15.66 -60.08 -50.60
N ASP A 535 -15.40 -61.33 -50.24
CA ASP A 535 -14.90 -61.75 -48.93
C ASP A 535 -13.39 -61.46 -48.81
N GLU A 536 -12.99 -60.78 -47.72
CA GLU A 536 -11.65 -60.26 -47.44
C GLU A 536 -10.74 -61.31 -46.79
N MET A 537 -10.41 -62.34 -47.57
CA MET A 537 -9.45 -63.35 -47.14
C MET A 537 -8.09 -62.75 -46.77
N ALA A 538 -7.57 -63.14 -45.60
CA ALA A 538 -6.25 -62.73 -45.09
C ALA A 538 -5.06 -63.20 -45.96
N HIS A 539 -5.30 -64.02 -46.98
CA HIS A 539 -4.36 -64.46 -48.00
C HIS A 539 -4.95 -64.21 -49.39
N ARG A 540 -4.08 -64.09 -50.40
CA ARG A 540 -4.46 -63.76 -51.77
C ARG A 540 -5.48 -64.79 -52.31
N GLN A 541 -6.70 -64.34 -52.58
CA GLN A 541 -7.79 -65.12 -53.19
C GLN A 541 -7.26 -65.93 -54.40
N HIS A 542 -7.64 -67.20 -54.48
CA HIS A 542 -7.22 -68.15 -55.51
C HIS A 542 -8.43 -68.93 -56.04
N PHE A 543 -8.97 -68.43 -57.14
CA PHE A 543 -10.07 -69.06 -57.85
C PHE A 543 -9.57 -70.21 -58.71
N THR A 544 -10.31 -71.32 -58.67
CA THR A 544 -10.14 -72.47 -59.56
C THR A 544 -11.30 -72.54 -60.54
N PHE A 545 -11.01 -72.86 -61.81
CA PHE A 545 -11.99 -72.78 -62.90
C PHE A 545 -12.19 -74.13 -63.59
N SER A 546 -13.43 -74.60 -63.64
CA SER A 546 -13.87 -75.80 -64.38
C SER A 546 -14.93 -75.45 -65.44
N LEU A 547 -15.09 -76.32 -66.44
CA LEU A 547 -16.35 -76.35 -67.20
C LEU A 547 -17.39 -77.08 -66.35
N ALA A 548 -18.58 -76.50 -66.20
CA ALA A 548 -19.64 -77.10 -65.40
C ALA A 548 -19.95 -78.54 -65.87
N PRO A 549 -20.40 -79.46 -64.98
CA PRO A 549 -20.51 -80.89 -65.29
C PRO A 549 -21.29 -81.25 -66.55
N GLU A 550 -22.34 -80.48 -66.87
CA GLU A 550 -23.16 -80.64 -68.10
C GLU A 550 -22.35 -80.44 -69.40
N VAL A 551 -21.28 -79.64 -69.34
CA VAL A 551 -20.50 -79.13 -70.47
C VAL A 551 -19.03 -79.57 -70.39
N ALA A 552 -18.66 -80.41 -69.42
CA ALA A 552 -17.30 -80.94 -69.23
C ALA A 552 -16.69 -81.65 -70.47
N HIS A 553 -17.53 -82.13 -71.40
CA HIS A 553 -17.11 -82.76 -72.67
C HIS A 553 -17.44 -81.90 -73.91
N ASN A 554 -17.34 -80.58 -73.80
CA ASN A 554 -17.61 -79.63 -74.89
C ASN A 554 -16.69 -79.89 -76.11
N GLN A 555 -17.30 -80.04 -77.29
CA GLN A 555 -16.58 -80.29 -78.55
C GLN A 555 -16.17 -79.00 -79.29
N ASN A 556 -16.70 -77.85 -78.89
CA ASN A 556 -16.49 -76.56 -79.56
C ASN A 556 -15.40 -75.73 -78.85
N PHE A 557 -15.39 -75.75 -77.52
CA PHE A 557 -14.54 -74.92 -76.67
C PHE A 557 -13.90 -75.73 -75.54
N THR A 558 -12.73 -75.31 -75.08
CA THR A 558 -12.09 -75.84 -73.87
C THR A 558 -11.63 -74.70 -72.96
N LEU A 559 -11.60 -74.95 -71.66
CA LEU A 559 -11.10 -74.04 -70.65
C LEU A 559 -9.77 -74.55 -70.11
N LYS A 560 -8.82 -73.64 -69.90
CA LYS A 560 -7.56 -73.89 -69.22
C LYS A 560 -7.40 -72.87 -68.10
N ASP A 561 -7.50 -73.34 -66.86
CA ASP A 561 -7.08 -72.60 -65.67
C ASP A 561 -5.60 -72.20 -65.79
N ASN A 562 -5.29 -70.90 -65.62
CA ASN A 562 -3.93 -70.38 -65.68
C ASN A 562 -3.20 -70.42 -64.32
N ARG A 563 -3.92 -70.70 -63.22
CA ARG A 563 -3.48 -70.72 -61.82
C ARG A 563 -3.03 -69.39 -61.24
N ASP A 564 -3.38 -68.29 -61.89
CA ASP A 564 -3.06 -66.91 -61.52
C ASP A 564 -4.30 -66.10 -61.12
N GLY A 565 -5.46 -66.75 -60.96
CA GLY A 565 -6.77 -66.11 -60.77
C GLY A 565 -7.55 -65.90 -62.08
N THR A 566 -7.00 -66.37 -63.21
CA THR A 566 -7.64 -66.28 -64.54
C THR A 566 -7.77 -67.65 -65.23
N ALA A 567 -8.71 -67.74 -66.16
CA ALA A 567 -8.86 -68.91 -67.05
C ALA A 567 -8.89 -68.49 -68.53
N SER A 568 -8.16 -69.24 -69.36
CA SER A 568 -8.08 -69.07 -70.80
C SER A 568 -9.10 -69.95 -71.52
N ILE A 569 -9.99 -69.37 -72.34
CA ILE A 569 -10.93 -70.13 -73.18
C ILE A 569 -10.39 -70.26 -74.59
N TYR A 570 -10.26 -71.49 -75.09
CA TYR A 570 -9.71 -71.81 -76.41
C TYR A 570 -10.74 -72.51 -77.31
N VAL A 571 -10.62 -72.29 -78.62
CA VAL A 571 -11.39 -72.99 -79.65
C VAL A 571 -10.86 -74.42 -79.87
N LEU A 572 -11.73 -75.43 -79.82
CA LEU A 572 -11.41 -76.81 -80.21
C LEU A 572 -11.77 -77.14 -81.67
N ARG A 573 -12.88 -76.60 -82.17
CA ARG A 573 -13.48 -76.96 -83.46
C ARG A 573 -13.34 -75.85 -84.51
N LYS A 574 -13.26 -76.22 -85.79
CA LYS A 574 -13.34 -75.29 -86.94
C LYS A 574 -14.74 -75.28 -87.56
N GLY A 575 -15.07 -74.18 -88.24
CA GLY A 575 -16.31 -74.06 -89.01
C GLY A 575 -17.54 -73.79 -88.15
N PHE A 576 -17.48 -72.69 -87.37
CA PHE A 576 -18.67 -72.07 -86.83
C PHE A 576 -19.42 -71.36 -87.97
N ASN A 577 -20.74 -71.20 -87.82
CA ASN A 577 -21.57 -70.53 -88.83
C ASN A 577 -22.74 -69.84 -88.13
N ARG A 578 -22.72 -68.49 -88.14
CA ARG A 578 -23.74 -67.65 -87.50
C ARG A 578 -25.14 -67.81 -88.07
N LEU A 579 -25.29 -68.39 -89.27
CA LEU A 579 -26.60 -68.70 -89.85
C LEU A 579 -27.22 -70.00 -89.30
N THR A 580 -26.43 -70.83 -88.61
CA THR A 580 -26.90 -72.07 -87.95
C THR A 580 -26.90 -71.97 -86.43
N GLN A 581 -25.93 -71.25 -85.86
CA GLN A 581 -25.87 -70.91 -84.45
C GLN A 581 -24.95 -69.69 -84.28
N ASP A 582 -25.54 -68.58 -83.86
CA ASP A 582 -24.88 -67.30 -83.59
C ASP A 582 -24.45 -67.15 -82.12
N VAL A 583 -25.15 -67.80 -81.18
CA VAL A 583 -24.82 -67.74 -79.74
C VAL A 583 -24.49 -69.13 -79.18
N TYR A 584 -23.41 -69.20 -78.41
CA TYR A 584 -23.02 -70.34 -77.59
C TYR A 584 -22.93 -69.93 -76.12
N PHE A 585 -23.47 -70.77 -75.24
CA PHE A 585 -23.37 -70.60 -73.79
C PHE A 585 -22.34 -71.58 -73.24
N LEU A 586 -21.37 -71.07 -72.48
CA LEU A 586 -20.32 -71.85 -71.84
C LEU A 586 -20.40 -71.63 -70.32
N PRO A 587 -21.15 -72.49 -69.58
CA PRO A 587 -21.19 -72.44 -68.12
C PRO A 587 -19.81 -72.87 -67.57
N ILE A 588 -19.20 -71.94 -66.85
CA ILE A 588 -17.92 -72.09 -66.18
C ILE A 588 -18.20 -72.09 -64.68
N GLU A 589 -17.80 -73.16 -64.03
CA GLU A 589 -17.87 -73.30 -62.59
C GLU A 589 -16.61 -72.64 -61.98
N ILE A 590 -16.83 -71.81 -60.96
CA ILE A 590 -15.77 -71.07 -60.27
C ILE A 590 -15.85 -71.48 -58.80
N ASN A 591 -14.77 -72.01 -58.25
CA ASN A 591 -14.67 -72.37 -56.84
C ASN A 591 -13.53 -71.59 -56.19
N ASP A 592 -13.79 -71.05 -55.00
CA ASP A 592 -12.82 -70.29 -54.20
C ASP A 592 -11.76 -71.19 -53.52
N ASN A 593 -11.06 -70.63 -52.53
CA ASN A 593 -10.18 -71.34 -51.61
C ASN A 593 -10.56 -71.15 -50.12
N GLY A 594 -11.81 -70.76 -49.86
CA GLY A 594 -12.35 -70.43 -48.55
C GLY A 594 -12.67 -71.65 -47.68
N PHE A 595 -13.21 -71.40 -46.48
CA PHE A 595 -13.72 -72.45 -45.60
C PHE A 595 -14.97 -71.97 -44.84
N PRO A 596 -16.17 -72.54 -45.13
CA PRO A 596 -16.46 -73.50 -46.19
C PRO A 596 -16.19 -72.90 -47.57
N SER A 597 -15.75 -73.71 -48.53
CA SER A 597 -15.49 -73.25 -49.90
C SER A 597 -16.80 -73.08 -50.67
N MET A 598 -17.03 -71.91 -51.23
CA MET A 598 -18.18 -71.54 -52.05
C MET A 598 -17.87 -71.66 -53.54
N SER A 599 -18.92 -71.86 -54.34
CA SER A 599 -18.81 -71.96 -55.79
C SER A 599 -20.01 -71.35 -56.51
N SER A 600 -19.74 -70.82 -57.71
CA SER A 600 -20.73 -70.29 -58.64
C SER A 600 -20.69 -71.05 -59.97
N THR A 601 -21.67 -70.81 -60.84
CA THR A 601 -21.62 -71.26 -62.24
C THR A 601 -22.01 -70.11 -63.15
N ASN A 602 -21.00 -69.42 -63.68
CA ASN A 602 -21.17 -68.23 -64.50
C ASN A 602 -21.07 -68.58 -65.99
N THR A 603 -22.05 -68.13 -66.77
CA THR A 603 -22.15 -68.48 -68.19
C THR A 603 -21.48 -67.43 -69.07
N LEU A 604 -20.35 -67.80 -69.69
CA LEU A 604 -19.73 -67.00 -70.74
C LEU A 604 -20.51 -67.18 -72.05
N THR A 605 -21.01 -66.08 -72.59
CA THR A 605 -21.82 -66.02 -73.82
C THR A 605 -20.92 -65.70 -75.01
N ILE A 606 -20.63 -66.68 -75.85
CA ILE A 606 -19.76 -66.56 -77.02
C ILE A 606 -20.63 -66.30 -78.27
N LYS A 607 -20.52 -65.10 -78.83
CA LYS A 607 -21.28 -64.65 -80.02
C LYS A 607 -20.43 -64.75 -81.29
N VAL A 608 -20.93 -65.45 -82.29
CA VAL A 608 -20.26 -65.70 -83.58
C VAL A 608 -20.62 -64.63 -84.59
N CYS A 609 -19.62 -63.88 -85.04
CA CYS A 609 -19.77 -62.71 -85.91
C CYS A 609 -19.09 -62.93 -87.27
N SER A 610 -19.53 -62.17 -88.28
CA SER A 610 -18.76 -62.03 -89.51
C SER A 610 -17.54 -61.14 -89.29
N CYS A 611 -16.40 -61.55 -89.85
CA CYS A 611 -15.12 -60.86 -89.77
C CYS A 611 -14.56 -60.53 -91.16
N ASP A 612 -13.73 -59.49 -91.23
CA ASP A 612 -12.97 -59.11 -92.41
C ASP A 612 -11.70 -59.98 -92.54
N SER A 613 -11.03 -59.87 -93.68
CA SER A 613 -9.76 -60.50 -94.08
C SER A 613 -8.59 -60.34 -93.11
N GLU A 614 -8.61 -59.35 -92.20
CA GLU A 614 -7.65 -59.21 -91.08
C GLU A 614 -8.11 -59.90 -89.77
N ASP A 615 -9.11 -60.78 -89.84
CA ASP A 615 -9.71 -61.52 -88.71
C ASP A 615 -10.30 -60.58 -87.63
N LYS A 616 -10.72 -59.37 -88.05
CA LYS A 616 -11.37 -58.32 -87.26
C LYS A 616 -12.89 -58.44 -87.37
N ILE A 617 -13.57 -58.29 -86.24
CA ILE A 617 -15.02 -58.42 -86.10
C ILE A 617 -15.72 -57.23 -86.78
N GLY A 618 -16.55 -57.51 -87.78
CA GLY A 618 -17.24 -56.50 -88.58
C GLY A 618 -18.70 -56.26 -88.19
N SER A 619 -19.49 -57.33 -88.06
CA SER A 619 -20.87 -57.25 -87.55
C SER A 619 -21.30 -58.54 -86.87
N CYS A 620 -21.88 -58.37 -85.68
CA CYS A 620 -22.45 -59.43 -84.84
C CYS A 620 -24.00 -59.41 -84.84
N HIS A 621 -24.64 -58.38 -85.41
CA HIS A 621 -26.09 -58.31 -85.46
C HIS A 621 -26.63 -58.98 -86.72
N MET A 622 -27.52 -59.96 -86.54
CA MET A 622 -28.44 -60.37 -87.59
C MET A 622 -29.41 -59.20 -87.82
N ALA A 623 -29.23 -58.46 -88.92
CA ALA A 623 -30.01 -57.25 -89.18
C ALA A 623 -31.49 -57.58 -89.41
N PRO A 624 -32.44 -57.13 -88.55
CA PRO A 624 -33.84 -57.23 -88.87
C PRO A 624 -34.13 -56.37 -90.13
N HIS A 625 -35.05 -56.82 -90.98
CA HIS A 625 -35.46 -56.03 -92.14
C HIS A 625 -36.00 -54.67 -91.69
N VAL A 626 -35.36 -53.59 -92.15
CA VAL A 626 -35.74 -52.23 -91.80
C VAL A 626 -37.04 -51.86 -92.51
N LEU A 627 -38.16 -52.00 -91.80
CA LEU A 627 -39.38 -51.28 -92.14
C LEU A 627 -39.15 -49.78 -91.83
N PRO A 628 -39.57 -48.86 -92.72
CA PRO A 628 -39.24 -47.45 -92.57
C PRO A 628 -40.05 -46.76 -91.47
N ALA A 629 -39.35 -45.94 -90.68
CA ALA A 629 -39.86 -44.80 -89.93
C ALA A 629 -41.18 -44.97 -89.13
N GLY A 630 -41.08 -45.46 -87.89
CA GLY A 630 -42.11 -45.28 -86.88
C GLY A 630 -41.52 -45.32 -85.47
N LEU A 631 -41.74 -44.28 -84.66
CA LEU A 631 -41.49 -44.38 -83.22
C LEU A 631 -42.45 -45.44 -82.65
N SER A 632 -41.93 -46.41 -81.92
CA SER A 632 -42.77 -47.31 -81.12
C SER A 632 -43.66 -46.49 -80.18
N THR A 633 -44.90 -46.93 -79.99
CA THR A 633 -45.82 -46.32 -79.01
C THR A 633 -45.21 -46.29 -77.61
N GLY A 634 -44.39 -47.29 -77.25
CA GLY A 634 -43.62 -47.30 -76.01
C GLY A 634 -42.59 -46.17 -75.90
N ALA A 635 -41.97 -45.76 -77.01
CA ALA A 635 -41.05 -44.61 -77.02
C ALA A 635 -41.81 -43.28 -76.90
N LEU A 636 -42.97 -43.14 -77.55
CA LEU A 636 -43.86 -41.99 -77.35
C LEU A 636 -44.38 -41.90 -75.92
N ILE A 637 -44.77 -43.03 -75.31
CA ILE A 637 -45.20 -43.11 -73.91
C ILE A 637 -44.04 -42.77 -72.96
N ALA A 638 -42.84 -43.27 -73.21
CA ALA A 638 -41.65 -42.93 -72.41
C ALA A 638 -41.32 -41.43 -72.49
N ILE A 639 -41.36 -40.82 -73.68
CA ILE A 639 -41.16 -39.38 -73.87
C ILE A 639 -42.25 -38.57 -73.15
N LEU A 640 -43.52 -38.98 -73.26
CA LEU A 640 -44.63 -38.36 -72.51
C LEU A 640 -44.45 -38.50 -70.99
N ALA A 641 -44.04 -39.66 -70.50
CA ALA A 641 -43.76 -39.89 -69.08
C ALA A 641 -42.61 -39.01 -68.59
N CYS A 642 -41.50 -38.92 -69.33
CA CYS A 642 -40.39 -38.02 -69.00
C CYS A 642 -40.81 -36.54 -68.99
N ILE A 643 -41.65 -36.10 -69.94
CA ILE A 643 -42.20 -34.74 -69.96
C ILE A 643 -43.12 -34.49 -68.76
N VAL A 644 -43.98 -35.45 -68.41
CA VAL A 644 -44.87 -35.36 -67.23
C VAL A 644 -44.08 -35.34 -65.92
N ILE A 645 -43.02 -36.15 -65.80
CA ILE A 645 -42.12 -36.16 -64.64
C ILE A 645 -41.34 -34.84 -64.54
N LEU A 646 -40.82 -34.30 -65.65
CA LEU A 646 -40.17 -32.98 -65.67
C LEU A 646 -41.14 -31.87 -65.28
N LEU A 647 -42.38 -31.89 -65.78
CA LEU A 647 -43.42 -30.94 -65.38
C LEU A 647 -43.79 -31.09 -63.89
N ALA A 648 -43.87 -32.30 -63.35
CA ALA A 648 -44.10 -32.53 -61.93
C ALA A 648 -42.96 -31.98 -61.07
N ILE A 649 -41.69 -32.19 -61.47
CA ILE A 649 -40.50 -31.63 -60.80
C ILE A 649 -40.51 -30.10 -60.87
N VAL A 650 -40.85 -29.50 -62.02
CA VAL A 650 -40.95 -28.04 -62.17
C VAL A 650 -42.08 -27.47 -61.30
N VAL A 651 -43.25 -28.12 -61.24
CA VAL A 651 -44.36 -27.70 -60.36
C VAL A 651 -43.98 -27.84 -58.88
N LEU A 652 -43.27 -28.91 -58.49
CA LEU A 652 -42.73 -29.07 -57.14
C LEU A 652 -41.74 -27.94 -56.80
N PHE A 653 -40.84 -27.59 -57.72
CA PHE A 653 -39.86 -26.52 -57.52
C PHE A 653 -40.51 -25.13 -57.46
N VAL A 654 -41.58 -24.89 -58.22
CA VAL A 654 -42.42 -23.67 -58.16
C VAL A 654 -43.22 -23.61 -56.85
N ALA A 655 -43.73 -24.74 -56.35
CA ALA A 655 -44.41 -24.82 -55.06
C ALA A 655 -43.44 -24.54 -53.89
N LEU A 656 -42.24 -25.13 -53.90
CA LEU A 656 -41.20 -24.88 -52.91
C LEU A 656 -40.69 -23.43 -52.95
N ARG A 657 -40.51 -22.83 -54.14
CA ARG A 657 -40.20 -21.40 -54.27
C ARG A 657 -41.33 -20.47 -53.83
N ARG A 658 -42.58 -20.94 -53.73
CA ARG A 658 -43.71 -20.14 -53.25
C ARG A 658 -43.73 -19.90 -51.74
N GLN A 659 -42.86 -20.53 -50.96
CA GLN A 659 -42.74 -20.30 -49.51
C GLN A 659 -41.65 -19.31 -49.08
N LYS A 660 -40.88 -18.69 -50.01
CA LYS A 660 -39.84 -17.69 -49.65
C LYS A 660 -39.83 -16.45 -50.56
N LYS A 661 -40.80 -15.56 -50.31
CA LYS A 661 -40.89 -14.12 -50.62
C LYS A 661 -41.73 -13.52 -49.48
N GLU A 662 -41.54 -12.32 -48.93
CA GLU A 662 -40.64 -11.17 -49.17
C GLU A 662 -40.75 -10.25 -47.91
N PRO A 663 -40.13 -9.04 -47.81
CA PRO A 663 -39.17 -8.36 -48.68
C PRO A 663 -37.89 -7.81 -47.96
N LEU A 664 -37.03 -7.15 -48.75
CA LEU A 664 -36.01 -6.18 -48.32
C LEU A 664 -36.39 -4.78 -48.85
N ILE A 665 -36.09 -3.72 -48.08
CA ILE A 665 -36.07 -2.29 -48.45
C ILE A 665 -34.94 -1.70 -47.57
N LEU A 666 -33.81 -1.18 -48.08
CA LEU A 666 -33.56 0.11 -48.75
C LEU A 666 -33.98 1.33 -47.88
N PHE A 667 -33.24 2.43 -47.77
CA PHE A 667 -32.23 3.10 -48.63
C PHE A 667 -30.91 3.38 -47.84
N GLU A 668 -29.77 3.91 -48.33
CA GLU A 668 -29.47 5.02 -49.27
C GLU A 668 -30.01 6.39 -48.74
N GLU A 669 -29.40 7.58 -48.83
CA GLU A 669 -28.08 8.15 -49.27
C GLU A 669 -27.47 8.94 -48.05
N GLU A 670 -26.41 9.77 -48.05
CA GLU A 670 -25.52 10.42 -49.03
C GLU A 670 -24.03 10.38 -48.51
N ASP A 671 -23.21 11.43 -48.72
CA ASP A 671 -21.74 11.44 -48.60
C ASP A 671 -21.19 12.88 -48.31
N ILE A 672 -19.86 13.03 -48.15
CA ILE A 672 -18.98 14.24 -48.11
C ILE A 672 -19.52 15.69 -47.88
N ARG A 673 -18.92 16.37 -46.89
CA ARG A 673 -18.08 17.60 -47.03
C ARG A 673 -17.57 18.14 -45.65
N GLU A 674 -16.67 19.12 -45.52
CA GLU A 674 -15.31 19.45 -46.04
C GLU A 674 -14.96 20.89 -45.59
N ASN A 675 -13.67 21.27 -45.62
CA ASN A 675 -13.08 22.62 -45.43
C ASN A 675 -13.10 23.23 -44.00
N ILE A 676 -12.01 23.74 -43.38
CA ILE A 676 -10.70 24.35 -43.78
C ILE A 676 -10.72 25.90 -43.85
N ILE A 677 -10.19 26.53 -42.78
CA ILE A 677 -9.37 27.78 -42.70
C ILE A 677 -8.54 27.63 -41.38
N THR A 678 -7.22 27.76 -41.17
CA THR A 678 -5.98 28.16 -41.90
C THR A 678 -5.55 29.64 -41.88
N TYR A 679 -4.43 29.91 -41.18
CA TYR A 679 -3.54 31.10 -41.25
C TYR A 679 -4.12 32.43 -40.73
N ASP A 680 -3.38 33.47 -40.31
CA ASP A 680 -2.00 33.70 -39.76
C ASP A 680 -1.98 35.17 -39.20
N ASP A 681 -0.97 35.79 -38.58
CA ASP A 681 0.47 35.49 -38.32
C ASP A 681 0.96 36.20 -37.01
N GLU A 682 2.27 36.37 -36.82
CA GLU A 682 3.05 37.45 -36.14
C GLU A 682 2.41 38.33 -35.03
N GLY A 683 3.11 38.73 -33.96
CA GLY A 683 4.52 38.54 -33.60
C GLY A 683 5.05 39.66 -32.67
N GLY A 684 6.16 39.41 -31.95
CA GLY A 684 6.82 40.36 -31.06
C GLY A 684 6.20 40.48 -29.63
N GLY A 685 6.97 40.76 -28.59
CA GLY A 685 8.42 40.95 -28.53
C GLY A 685 8.94 40.98 -27.08
N GLU A 686 10.26 40.91 -26.92
CA GLU A 686 10.96 41.02 -25.64
C GLU A 686 10.93 42.46 -25.12
N GLU A 687 10.81 42.64 -23.80
CA GLU A 687 11.61 43.66 -23.09
C GLU A 687 11.85 43.20 -21.64
N ASP A 688 13.11 43.18 -21.23
CA ASP A 688 13.55 42.79 -19.88
C ASP A 688 13.33 43.91 -18.86
N THR A 689 13.18 43.56 -17.58
CA THR A 689 14.17 43.93 -16.54
C THR A 689 13.95 43.14 -15.25
N GLU A 690 14.99 42.42 -14.82
CA GLU A 690 15.69 42.52 -13.52
C GLU A 690 14.87 42.86 -12.22
N ALA A 691 15.15 42.28 -11.04
CA ALA A 691 16.29 41.44 -10.62
C ALA A 691 16.05 40.77 -9.24
N PHE A 692 16.70 39.60 -9.04
CA PHE A 692 17.30 39.01 -7.80
C PHE A 692 16.56 39.06 -6.42
N ASP A 693 16.79 38.12 -5.48
CA ASP A 693 17.91 37.16 -5.36
C ASP A 693 17.47 35.76 -4.89
N ILE A 694 18.37 34.77 -5.02
CA ILE A 694 18.11 33.33 -4.89
C ILE A 694 19.24 32.57 -4.16
N ALA A 695 18.93 31.95 -3.00
CA ALA A 695 19.72 30.89 -2.35
C ALA A 695 18.95 30.33 -1.13
N THR A 696 18.03 29.36 -1.19
CA THR A 696 18.11 27.94 -1.65
C THR A 696 19.11 27.05 -0.90
N LEU A 697 18.56 26.01 -0.23
CA LEU A 697 19.12 24.64 -0.11
C LEU A 697 20.36 24.46 0.82
N GLN A 698 20.28 23.65 1.88
CA GLN A 698 20.45 22.16 1.94
C GLN A 698 21.92 21.69 1.72
N ASN A 699 22.49 20.70 2.43
CA ASN A 699 21.97 19.86 3.54
C ASN A 699 23.10 19.50 4.59
N PRO A 700 23.46 18.24 4.98
CA PRO A 700 23.69 17.93 6.41
C PRO A 700 25.13 17.48 6.80
N ASP A 701 25.24 16.87 7.99
CA ASP A 701 26.32 16.04 8.55
C ASP A 701 27.57 16.70 9.17
N GLY A 702 28.13 16.00 10.19
CA GLY A 702 29.53 16.15 10.63
C GLY A 702 29.76 16.61 12.07
N ALA A 703 29.99 15.69 13.00
CA ALA A 703 30.33 15.99 14.40
C ALA A 703 31.84 16.08 14.69
N ASN A 704 32.18 16.71 15.83
CA ASN A 704 33.49 16.76 16.53
C ASN A 704 34.58 17.73 16.00
N GLY A 705 35.18 18.53 16.90
CA GLY A 705 36.43 19.25 16.61
C GLY A 705 36.81 20.43 17.52
N PHE A 706 37.60 20.17 18.57
CA PHE A 706 38.14 21.11 19.57
C PHE A 706 38.67 22.49 19.09
N LEU A 707 38.51 23.50 19.96
CA LEU A 707 39.14 24.84 19.92
C LEU A 707 40.69 24.79 19.92
N PRO A 708 41.38 25.86 19.48
CA PRO A 708 42.02 26.73 20.49
C PRO A 708 42.15 28.24 20.19
N ARG A 709 41.75 29.06 21.18
CA ARG A 709 42.33 30.36 21.64
C ARG A 709 42.67 31.50 20.66
N LYS A 710 42.12 32.70 20.95
CA LYS A 710 42.83 33.75 21.74
C LYS A 710 41.86 34.88 22.14
N ASP A 711 41.55 35.02 23.42
CA ASP A 711 42.26 35.82 24.46
C ASP A 711 42.16 37.35 24.26
N ILE A 712 41.41 38.04 25.13
CA ILE A 712 41.94 39.01 26.12
C ILE A 712 40.77 39.53 26.99
N LYS A 713 40.90 39.40 28.32
CA LYS A 713 40.22 40.24 29.32
C LYS A 713 41.26 41.19 29.92
N PRO A 714 40.91 42.43 30.31
CA PRO A 714 41.66 43.16 31.31
C PRO A 714 41.33 42.61 32.71
N GLU A 715 42.35 42.42 33.55
CA GLU A 715 42.24 41.96 34.94
C GLU A 715 42.96 42.98 35.84
N LEU A 716 42.38 43.31 37.00
CA LEU A 716 42.91 44.31 37.94
C LEU A 716 43.11 43.67 39.32
N GLN A 717 44.37 43.57 39.78
CA GLN A 717 44.67 43.21 41.17
C GLN A 717 46.12 43.50 41.60
N PHE A 718 46.35 43.27 42.90
CA PHE A 718 47.61 43.25 43.67
C PHE A 718 48.17 44.59 44.19
N PRO A 719 48.89 44.59 45.33
CA PRO A 719 49.28 43.46 46.20
C PRO A 719 48.78 43.55 47.67
N ILE A 720 49.03 42.49 48.45
CA ILE A 720 48.74 42.37 49.90
C ILE A 720 50.04 42.06 50.67
N ARG A 721 50.20 42.56 51.92
CA ARG A 721 50.89 41.96 53.12
C ARG A 721 51.54 43.03 54.04
N PRO A 722 51.84 42.74 55.33
CA PRO A 722 51.15 41.85 56.29
C PRO A 722 51.06 42.34 57.77
N GLY A 723 49.89 42.23 58.41
CA GLY A 723 49.65 41.83 59.82
C GLY A 723 50.25 42.58 61.04
N LEU A 724 49.46 42.68 62.12
CA LEU A 724 49.82 42.28 63.51
C LEU A 724 48.55 42.15 64.40
N GLY A 725 48.69 41.71 65.66
CA GLY A 725 47.59 41.19 66.50
C GLY A 725 46.81 42.19 67.39
N ARG A 726 45.79 41.65 68.07
CA ARG A 726 44.91 42.32 69.07
C ARG A 726 45.68 42.69 70.36
N PRO A 727 45.23 43.69 71.15
CA PRO A 727 44.19 43.45 72.17
C PRO A 727 43.03 44.46 72.12
N ALA A 728 42.16 44.47 73.14
CA ALA A 728 40.88 45.17 73.15
C ALA A 728 40.85 46.46 74.03
N ALA A 729 39.68 47.11 74.05
CA ALA A 729 39.25 48.22 74.92
C ALA A 729 39.81 49.63 74.61
N ASN A 730 39.02 50.39 73.83
CA ASN A 730 38.38 51.61 74.35
C ASN A 730 37.17 51.98 73.47
N SER A 731 36.27 52.81 74.00
CA SER A 731 35.10 53.31 73.28
C SER A 731 35.54 54.23 72.13
N ILE A 732 35.32 53.78 70.89
CA ILE A 732 35.36 54.67 69.72
C ILE A 732 34.12 55.56 69.80
N ASP A 733 34.31 56.87 69.87
CA ASP A 733 33.21 57.81 69.70
C ASP A 733 32.75 57.73 68.24
N VAL A 734 31.51 57.27 68.05
CA VAL A 734 30.93 57.04 66.71
C VAL A 734 30.74 58.38 65.99
N ASP A 735 30.49 59.47 66.71
CA ASP A 735 30.32 60.81 66.15
C ASP A 735 31.67 61.35 65.62
N ASP A 736 32.76 61.12 66.34
CA ASP A 736 34.12 61.53 65.93
C ASP A 736 34.69 60.64 64.80
N PHE A 737 34.38 59.33 64.82
CA PHE A 737 34.67 58.42 63.71
C PHE A 737 33.92 58.83 62.42
N ILE A 738 32.62 59.13 62.51
CA ILE A 738 31.82 59.60 61.38
C ILE A 738 32.34 60.94 60.86
N LYS A 739 32.62 61.92 61.72
CA LYS A 739 33.18 63.23 61.31
C LYS A 739 34.55 63.10 60.64
N THR A 740 35.41 62.22 61.15
CA THR A 740 36.70 61.95 60.53
C THR A 740 36.54 61.32 59.14
N ARG A 741 35.62 60.35 58.98
CA ARG A 741 35.36 59.72 57.67
C ARG A 741 34.68 60.64 56.67
N ILE A 742 33.76 61.51 57.09
CA ILE A 742 33.17 62.55 56.23
C ILE A 742 34.27 63.51 55.76
N ALA A 743 35.14 63.98 56.67
CA ALA A 743 36.23 64.89 56.32
C ALA A 743 37.30 64.25 55.39
N GLU A 744 37.53 62.94 55.50
CA GLU A 744 38.36 62.20 54.53
C GLU A 744 37.66 62.08 53.17
N ALA A 745 36.37 61.70 53.14
CA ALA A 745 35.61 61.52 51.89
C ALA A 745 35.40 62.84 51.11
N ASP A 746 35.04 63.93 51.79
CA ASP A 746 34.96 65.29 51.22
C ASP A 746 36.29 65.78 50.62
N SER A 747 37.41 65.12 50.95
CA SER A 747 38.76 65.47 50.48
C SER A 747 39.28 64.59 49.33
N ASP A 748 38.59 63.51 48.95
CA ASP A 748 39.02 62.59 47.89
C ASP A 748 38.63 63.13 46.48
N PRO A 749 39.59 63.53 45.62
CA PRO A 749 39.31 64.04 44.29
C PRO A 749 38.96 62.93 43.26
N THR A 750 38.92 61.67 43.68
CA THR A 750 38.63 60.48 42.86
C THR A 750 37.37 59.72 43.28
N ALA A 751 36.72 60.11 44.38
CA ALA A 751 35.43 59.56 44.78
C ALA A 751 34.32 59.90 43.76
N PRO A 752 33.38 58.97 43.48
CA PRO A 752 32.19 59.27 42.69
C PRO A 752 31.30 60.28 43.43
N PRO A 753 30.59 61.18 42.74
CA PRO A 753 30.00 62.38 43.36
C PRO A 753 28.67 62.15 44.11
N TYR A 754 28.43 60.92 44.61
CA TYR A 754 27.16 60.50 45.22
C TYR A 754 27.41 59.57 46.42
N ASP A 755 27.10 60.04 47.63
CA ASP A 755 26.94 59.19 48.81
C ASP A 755 25.49 58.73 48.93
N SER A 756 25.27 57.41 49.04
CA SER A 756 23.94 56.83 49.16
C SER A 756 23.49 56.73 50.63
N ILE A 757 22.89 57.78 51.16
CA ILE A 757 22.19 57.70 52.46
C ILE A 757 20.83 57.02 52.24
N GLN A 758 20.76 55.72 52.57
CA GLN A 758 19.49 55.02 52.73
C GLN A 758 18.82 55.49 54.03
N ILE A 759 17.77 56.28 53.91
CA ILE A 759 16.92 56.66 55.05
C ILE A 759 15.93 55.52 55.31
N TYR A 760 16.25 54.67 56.29
CA TYR A 760 15.26 53.72 56.82
C TYR A 760 14.10 54.50 57.48
N GLY A 761 12.87 54.11 57.15
CA GLY A 761 11.67 54.71 57.75
C GLY A 761 11.64 54.47 59.26
N TYR A 762 11.57 55.54 60.05
CA TYR A 762 11.40 55.46 61.49
C TYR A 762 9.93 55.16 61.83
N GLU A 763 9.58 53.88 61.92
CA GLU A 763 8.28 53.48 62.46
C GLU A 763 8.11 53.96 63.92
N GLY A 764 6.88 54.33 64.26
CA GLY A 764 6.59 55.13 65.44
C GLY A 764 6.80 54.42 66.78
N ARG A 765 7.03 55.22 67.83
CA ARG A 765 7.05 54.74 69.23
C ARG A 765 5.64 54.32 69.67
N GLY A 766 5.24 53.07 69.41
CA GLY A 766 3.86 52.67 69.74
C GLY A 766 3.45 51.21 69.54
N SER A 767 4.37 50.25 69.49
CA SER A 767 4.00 48.81 69.46
C SER A 767 4.67 48.02 70.57
N LEU A 768 3.93 47.05 71.13
CA LEU A 768 4.39 46.13 72.18
C LEU A 768 4.65 44.71 71.62
N ALA A 769 4.87 44.61 70.30
CA ALA A 769 5.35 43.41 69.63
C ALA A 769 6.87 43.51 69.37
N GLY A 770 7.60 42.42 69.61
CA GLY A 770 9.05 42.39 69.40
C GLY A 770 9.41 42.37 67.91
N SER A 771 10.41 43.16 67.51
CA SER A 771 10.92 43.20 66.14
C SER A 771 11.56 41.87 65.73
N LEU A 772 10.93 41.16 64.80
CA LEU A 772 11.43 39.90 64.23
C LEU A 772 12.23 40.15 62.94
N SER A 773 13.55 40.24 63.04
CA SER A 773 14.48 39.82 61.97
C SER A 773 15.95 39.83 62.43
N SER A 774 16.57 38.66 62.40
CA SER A 774 18.02 38.46 62.52
C SER A 774 18.45 37.35 61.56
N LEU A 775 18.53 37.65 60.27
CA LEU A 775 18.84 36.68 59.21
C LEU A 775 20.36 36.49 59.00
N GLU A 776 21.06 36.05 60.06
CA GLU A 776 22.43 35.51 59.97
C GLU A 776 22.61 34.30 60.91
N SER A 777 22.36 33.09 60.40
CA SER A 777 22.91 31.86 60.98
C SER A 777 22.98 30.73 59.95
N VAL A 778 24.17 30.49 59.38
CA VAL A 778 24.46 29.26 58.63
C VAL A 778 24.93 28.19 59.62
N THR A 779 23.99 27.39 60.14
CA THR A 779 24.27 26.16 60.89
C THR A 779 23.19 25.11 60.61
N THR A 780 23.62 23.86 60.48
CA THR A 780 22.78 22.68 60.23
C THR A 780 22.24 22.05 61.51
N GLU A 781 21.05 21.46 61.41
CA GLU A 781 20.52 20.38 62.27
C GLU A 781 20.61 20.53 63.80
N SER A 782 19.54 21.04 64.41
CA SER A 782 19.12 20.65 65.78
C SER A 782 17.64 20.95 66.04
N ASP A 783 16.90 19.93 66.47
CA ASP A 783 15.75 19.93 67.37
C ASP A 783 14.54 20.86 67.08
N LEU A 784 13.42 20.24 66.67
CA LEU A 784 12.08 20.85 66.64
C LEU A 784 11.21 20.24 67.75
N ASP A 785 10.92 21.04 68.78
CA ASP A 785 10.02 20.68 69.89
C ASP A 785 8.55 21.00 69.52
N TYR A 786 7.65 20.03 69.76
CA TYR A 786 6.23 20.08 69.41
C TYR A 786 5.28 20.05 70.62
N ASP A 787 5.79 20.01 71.86
CA ASP A 787 4.93 19.81 73.06
C ASP A 787 3.92 20.94 73.29
N TYR A 788 4.20 22.14 72.75
CA TYR A 788 3.28 23.28 72.80
C TYR A 788 1.91 22.99 72.16
N LEU A 789 1.82 22.04 71.21
CA LEU A 789 0.57 21.66 70.53
C LEU A 789 -0.49 21.08 71.50
N GLN A 790 -0.08 20.54 72.66
CA GLN A 790 -1.00 20.07 73.68
C GLN A 790 -1.86 21.20 74.27
N SER A 791 -1.36 22.45 74.26
CA SER A 791 -2.02 23.60 74.88
C SER A 791 -3.14 24.24 74.02
N TRP A 792 -3.22 23.91 72.72
CA TRP A 792 -4.14 24.58 71.78
C TRP A 792 -5.57 23.99 71.76
N GLY A 793 -5.85 23.04 72.65
CA GLY A 793 -7.20 22.52 72.88
C GLY A 793 -7.59 21.29 72.06
N PRO A 794 -8.81 20.75 72.26
CA PRO A 794 -9.13 19.36 71.94
C PRO A 794 -9.10 18.99 70.45
N ARG A 795 -9.16 19.96 69.54
CA ARG A 795 -9.03 19.71 68.09
C ARG A 795 -7.60 19.39 67.65
N PHE A 796 -6.59 19.85 68.37
CA PHE A 796 -5.16 19.67 68.02
C PHE A 796 -4.52 18.46 68.70
N ARG A 797 -5.23 17.80 69.63
CA ARG A 797 -4.75 16.61 70.35
C ARG A 797 -4.19 15.52 69.42
N LYS A 798 -4.89 15.27 68.30
CA LYS A 798 -4.52 14.26 67.29
C LYS A 798 -3.29 14.64 66.44
N LEU A 799 -2.80 15.89 66.52
CA LEU A 799 -1.53 16.33 65.96
C LEU A 799 -0.41 16.24 67.01
N ALA A 800 -0.68 16.63 68.26
CA ALA A 800 0.25 16.44 69.37
C ALA A 800 0.60 14.94 69.56
N ASP A 801 -0.38 14.04 69.46
CA ASP A 801 -0.19 12.58 69.50
C ASP A 801 0.66 12.01 68.34
N LEU A 802 0.89 12.80 67.27
CA LEU A 802 1.52 12.36 66.03
C LEU A 802 2.92 12.96 65.80
N TYR A 803 3.25 14.07 66.48
CA TYR A 803 4.54 14.76 66.39
C TYR A 803 5.25 14.97 67.73
N GLY A 804 4.57 14.77 68.88
CA GLY A 804 5.21 14.80 70.19
C GLY A 804 6.09 13.58 70.45
N THR A 805 7.27 13.80 71.06
CA THR A 805 8.23 12.75 71.39
C THR A 805 7.72 11.85 72.53
N LYS A 806 7.09 10.73 72.19
CA LYS A 806 6.81 9.66 73.15
C LYS A 806 8.10 8.91 73.50
N ASP A 807 8.60 9.10 74.71
CA ASP A 807 9.60 8.23 75.32
C ASP A 807 9.04 6.81 75.47
N CYS A 808 9.37 5.93 74.52
CA CYS A 808 9.00 4.52 74.56
C CYS A 808 9.91 3.73 75.52
N SER A 809 9.78 3.98 76.82
CA SER A 809 10.24 3.03 77.84
C SER A 809 9.34 1.79 77.81
N ILE A 810 9.83 0.71 77.19
CA ILE A 810 9.11 -0.57 77.11
C ILE A 810 8.95 -1.15 78.52
N HIS A 811 7.71 -1.52 78.88
CA HIS A 811 7.43 -2.47 79.94
C HIS A 811 6.15 -3.25 79.60
N ASP A 812 6.21 -4.57 79.73
CA ASP A 812 5.11 -5.50 79.45
C ASP A 812 4.10 -5.57 80.61
N ALA A 813 2.81 -5.74 80.28
CA ALA A 813 1.81 -6.58 80.98
C ALA A 813 0.35 -6.24 80.54
N ASP A 814 -0.26 -7.13 79.76
CA ASP A 814 -1.49 -7.89 80.05
C ASP A 814 -2.76 -7.27 80.70
N ASP A 815 -3.89 -7.92 80.36
CA ASP A 815 -5.19 -8.03 81.06
C ASP A 815 -6.25 -6.88 81.04
N ASP A 816 -7.24 -7.09 80.16
CA ASP A 816 -8.69 -7.32 80.46
C ASP A 816 -9.80 -6.22 80.55
N GLU A 817 -11.00 -6.76 80.27
CA GLU A 817 -12.41 -6.36 80.51
C GLU A 817 -13.15 -5.22 79.74
N ASP A 818 -14.21 -5.69 79.05
CA ASP A 818 -15.44 -5.06 78.52
C ASP A 818 -15.94 -3.73 79.11
N SER A 819 -16.46 -2.85 78.25
CA SER A 819 -17.84 -2.30 78.32
C SER A 819 -18.31 -1.57 77.06
#